data_AF-A0A5M3YN46-F1
#
_entry.id   AF-A0A5M3YN46-F1
#
_cell.length_a   1.000
_cell.length_b   1.000
_cell.length_c   1.000
_cell.angle_alpha   90.00
_cell.angle_beta   90.00
_cell.angle_gamma   90.00
#
_symmetry.space_group_name_H-M   'P 1'
#
loop_
_entity.id
_entity.type
_entity.pdbx_description
1 polymer ?
#
loop_
_entity_poly.entity_id
_entity_poly.type
_entity_poly.pdbx_seq_one_letter_code
_entity_poly.pdbx_strand_id
1 'polypeptide(L)'
;MDLVNHLEGRLLFAGRLQQATLDLLSGADIQFRRETRLDIALVKNLPVALIFLPAADIPTFVGEGRVDIGITGRDQIAEHDSQLPSGETSGVEEIMDLGFGGCKLQVQVPQKGDMTEAKQLIGRNVVTSFTGLTEAFFANLESNGEPSKLARAGGGYDLRTKIKYVGGSVEAACALGVADGIVDLVESGETMKAAGLKAIDTVVESTSVLVKSKNTTNPLVDLISSRIRGVITAQKYVLCQYNIPRAELSTACNITPGKRAPTVTALEEEGWVAVSSMVEKKKIATVMDELIKVGATDILVLNIANSRTGFARKFLQPAIQTNPEVPNSMLVLQIMDTNWESLPEENEECYVHSPENIPCKQGRIPLYAVIAETVEEVQTAVRFARDRNLRIVVRNTGHGVWRSSGPDSLQINLTKLKHISHTMDFIPQGGTESLGQAVTLGAATLAYEISNAGAKDRYIVLVGTCSTVGIAGGFLQGGGVSYLAPIYGTPADNALEFAVVTAEGDLVVANDFQHQDLFWALRGGGGGTFGIAVSTTVRAYPDVSAVDVWVNVTGPSNSTEAIWTATREILRMYPALNDKKHTAIVGVIPNPFPGYPAGVYLTSRALDATTASVNAQYAPLLARLDALGIKYRYSATFHPSLATLVAQLESIDIAGDGVVEGSIFVSEALHQAADGPERLVDVLSRSHFGPGDDAGILLTGGQVKDNRGVVDTASRPSWRDALSLVWVRWRMSSSPSPADQRAYGWNMTMVQMPLLRSLEDRDMGTYLNIADPGEPNFQHEYWGENYARLWRIKQEWDGDGMFIVKHGVGSEEWDEEGLCRVR
;
A
#
# COMPACT_ATOMS: atom_id res chain seq x y z
N MET A 1 4.83 -45.68 19.18
CA MET A 1 4.32 -44.31 19.38
C MET A 1 3.75 -43.86 18.06
N ASP A 2 2.51 -43.40 18.06
CA ASP A 2 1.74 -43.15 16.84
C ASP A 2 2.14 -41.80 16.23
N LEU A 3 3.30 -41.76 15.56
CA LEU A 3 3.93 -40.54 15.05
C LEU A 3 3.01 -39.76 14.09
N VAL A 4 2.13 -40.46 13.37
CA VAL A 4 1.21 -39.90 12.36
C VAL A 4 0.17 -38.99 13.01
N ASN A 5 -0.37 -39.36 14.18
CA ASN A 5 -1.36 -38.55 14.90
C ASN A 5 -0.77 -37.27 15.52
N HIS A 6 0.56 -37.14 15.58
CA HIS A 6 1.24 -35.98 16.14
C HIS A 6 1.64 -34.91 15.10
N LEU A 7 1.43 -35.19 13.81
CA LEU A 7 1.69 -34.26 12.71
C LEU A 7 0.49 -33.37 12.37
N GLU A 8 -0.71 -33.77 12.78
CA GLU A 8 -1.95 -33.03 12.49
C GLU A 8 -1.92 -31.61 13.08
N GLY A 9 -2.22 -30.62 12.25
CA GLY A 9 -2.23 -29.20 12.62
C GLY A 9 -0.85 -28.53 12.74
N ARG A 10 0.25 -29.23 12.43
CA ARG A 10 1.60 -28.64 12.40
C ARG A 10 2.00 -28.22 10.99
N LEU A 11 2.87 -27.21 10.91
CA LEU A 11 3.61 -26.93 9.68
C LEU A 11 4.66 -28.00 9.46
N LEU A 12 4.71 -28.57 8.26
CA LEU A 12 5.67 -29.57 7.83
C LEU A 12 6.83 -28.88 7.10
N PHE A 13 8.03 -28.96 7.67
CA PHE A 13 9.23 -28.30 7.14
C PHE A 13 10.29 -29.34 6.80
N ALA A 14 10.55 -29.55 5.50
CA ALA A 14 11.61 -30.44 5.04
C ALA A 14 12.98 -29.77 4.90
N GLY A 15 14.06 -30.50 5.19
CA GLY A 15 15.41 -30.02 4.92
C GLY A 15 16.49 -31.03 5.25
N ARG A 16 17.64 -30.90 4.59
CA ARG A 16 18.83 -31.70 4.91
C ARG A 16 19.58 -31.12 6.10
N LEU A 17 20.11 -31.98 6.97
CA LEU A 17 20.92 -31.60 8.15
C LEU A 17 22.37 -31.25 7.80
N GLN A 18 22.55 -30.19 7.01
CA GLN A 18 23.85 -29.55 6.92
C GLN A 18 24.03 -28.58 8.10
N GLN A 19 25.27 -28.38 8.57
CA GLN A 19 25.55 -27.48 9.69
C GLN A 19 25.01 -26.06 9.42
N ALA A 20 25.16 -25.55 8.19
CA ALA A 20 24.61 -24.25 7.80
C ALA A 20 23.07 -24.16 7.97
N THR A 21 22.35 -25.21 7.59
CA THR A 21 20.89 -25.31 7.80
C THR A 21 20.54 -25.36 9.28
N LEU A 22 21.30 -26.11 10.09
CA LEU A 22 21.11 -26.18 11.54
C LEU A 22 21.33 -24.84 12.22
N ASP A 23 22.39 -24.14 11.86
CA ASP A 23 22.71 -22.80 12.38
C ASP A 23 21.63 -21.79 12.01
N LEU A 24 21.10 -21.89 10.78
CA LEU A 24 19.99 -21.06 10.32
C LEU A 24 18.71 -21.30 11.11
N LEU A 25 18.32 -22.56 11.31
CA LEU A 25 17.15 -22.93 12.12
C LEU A 25 17.31 -22.50 13.58
N SER A 26 18.50 -22.70 14.15
CA SER A 26 18.81 -22.26 15.52
C SER A 26 18.72 -20.74 15.66
N GLY A 27 19.32 -19.98 14.75
CA GLY A 27 19.24 -18.52 14.72
C GLY A 27 17.79 -18.02 14.54
N ALA A 28 16.97 -18.77 13.81
CA ALA A 28 15.55 -18.49 13.60
C ALA A 28 14.69 -18.89 14.82
N ASP A 29 15.31 -19.27 15.93
CA ASP A 29 14.62 -19.74 17.14
C ASP A 29 13.67 -20.91 16.81
N ILE A 30 14.15 -21.90 16.06
CA ILE A 30 13.47 -23.18 15.82
C ILE A 30 14.16 -24.23 16.68
N GLN A 31 13.62 -24.46 17.86
CA GLN A 31 14.25 -25.31 18.87
C GLN A 31 13.71 -26.72 18.77
N PHE A 32 14.57 -27.67 18.41
CA PHE A 32 14.19 -29.07 18.30
C PHE A 32 15.27 -29.98 18.87
N ARG A 33 14.90 -31.23 19.16
CA ARG A 33 15.84 -32.31 19.43
C ARG A 33 15.48 -33.46 18.52
N ARG A 34 16.43 -33.90 17.70
CA ARG A 34 16.26 -35.11 16.88
C ARG A 34 16.69 -36.34 17.69
N GLU A 35 15.85 -37.36 17.74
CA GLU A 35 16.23 -38.65 18.27
C GLU A 35 17.00 -39.47 17.22
N THR A 36 17.98 -40.25 17.69
CA THR A 36 18.80 -41.08 16.81
C THR A 36 17.92 -42.08 16.08
N ARG A 37 17.97 -42.10 14.74
CA ARG A 37 17.21 -42.96 13.81
C ARG A 37 15.78 -42.53 13.42
N LEU A 38 15.32 -41.33 13.81
CA LEU A 38 14.04 -40.80 13.30
C LEU A 38 14.27 -39.73 12.24
N ASP A 39 13.49 -39.76 11.15
CA ASP A 39 13.51 -38.75 10.08
C ASP A 39 12.54 -37.60 10.33
N ILE A 40 11.94 -37.55 11.51
CA ILE A 40 11.04 -36.48 11.95
C ILE A 40 11.49 -35.99 13.33
N ALA A 41 11.53 -34.67 13.52
CA ALA A 41 11.71 -34.04 14.82
C ALA A 41 10.65 -32.97 15.07
N LEU A 42 9.99 -33.03 16.22
CA LEU A 42 9.05 -32.00 16.63
C LEU A 42 9.78 -30.79 17.20
N VAL A 43 9.37 -29.60 16.75
CA VAL A 43 9.84 -28.34 17.29
C VAL A 43 9.14 -28.07 18.62
N LYS A 44 9.91 -27.66 19.63
CA LYS A 44 9.47 -27.50 21.02
C LYS A 44 8.71 -26.21 21.25
N ASN A 45 9.10 -25.14 20.57
CA ASN A 45 8.62 -23.77 20.79
C ASN A 45 7.65 -23.27 19.70
N LEU A 46 7.40 -24.07 18.65
CA LEU A 46 6.48 -23.75 17.56
C LEU A 46 5.72 -25.02 17.12
N PRO A 47 4.49 -24.88 16.58
CA PRO A 47 3.73 -26.00 16.00
C PRO A 47 4.29 -26.40 14.62
N VAL A 48 5.53 -26.87 14.61
CA VAL A 48 6.30 -27.27 13.43
C VAL A 48 6.82 -28.69 13.63
N ALA A 49 6.85 -29.47 12.55
CA ALA A 49 7.56 -30.73 12.46
C ALA A 49 8.63 -30.63 11.37
N LEU A 50 9.89 -30.89 11.75
CA LEU A 50 11.01 -30.95 10.83
C LEU A 50 11.11 -32.36 10.24
N ILE A 51 11.15 -32.44 8.91
CA ILE A 51 11.24 -33.69 8.15
C ILE A 51 12.60 -33.74 7.45
N PHE A 52 13.37 -34.77 7.72
CA PHE A 52 14.72 -34.91 7.20
C PHE A 52 14.68 -35.75 5.92
N LEU A 53 14.70 -35.08 4.77
CA LEU A 53 14.63 -35.69 3.45
C LEU A 53 15.92 -35.43 2.64
N PRO A 54 16.28 -36.34 1.71
CA PRO A 54 17.24 -36.03 0.66
C PRO A 54 16.84 -34.78 -0.14
N ALA A 55 17.82 -33.97 -0.54
CA ALA A 55 17.55 -32.69 -1.21
C ALA A 55 16.77 -32.85 -2.53
N ALA A 56 17.02 -33.94 -3.27
CA ALA A 56 16.34 -34.27 -4.52
C ALA A 56 14.84 -34.57 -4.34
N ASP A 57 14.44 -35.05 -3.16
CA ASP A 57 13.04 -35.42 -2.90
C ASP A 57 12.19 -34.22 -2.45
N ILE A 58 12.84 -33.18 -1.91
CA ILE A 58 12.16 -32.00 -1.34
C ILE A 58 11.26 -31.29 -2.36
N PRO A 59 11.69 -31.01 -3.60
CA PRO A 59 10.82 -30.41 -4.62
C PRO A 59 9.54 -31.21 -4.85
N THR A 60 9.61 -32.54 -4.88
CA THR A 60 8.44 -33.41 -5.07
C THR A 60 7.44 -33.26 -3.92
N PHE A 61 7.90 -33.44 -2.67
CA PHE A 61 7.01 -33.36 -1.50
C PHE A 61 6.41 -31.96 -1.30
N VAL A 62 7.18 -30.91 -1.60
CA VAL A 62 6.70 -29.52 -1.55
C VAL A 62 5.74 -29.24 -2.72
N GLY A 63 6.07 -29.68 -3.93
CA GLY A 63 5.27 -29.50 -5.13
C GLY A 63 3.90 -30.16 -5.04
N GLU A 64 3.83 -31.35 -4.44
CA GLU A 64 2.58 -32.07 -4.19
C GLU A 64 1.77 -31.51 -3.00
N GLY A 65 2.31 -30.54 -2.25
CA GLY A 65 1.66 -29.98 -1.05
C GLY A 65 1.64 -30.94 0.15
N ARG A 66 2.50 -31.96 0.16
CA ARG A 66 2.68 -32.88 1.29
C ARG A 66 3.60 -32.29 2.37
N VAL A 67 4.40 -31.29 1.99
CA VAL A 67 5.27 -30.51 2.86
C VAL A 67 5.02 -29.03 2.57
N ASP A 68 4.87 -28.21 3.62
CA ASP A 68 4.54 -26.80 3.47
C ASP A 68 5.74 -25.98 2.96
N ILE A 69 6.92 -26.21 3.54
CA ILE A 69 8.17 -25.52 3.20
C ILE A 69 9.37 -26.45 3.19
N GLY A 70 10.38 -26.13 2.38
CA GLY A 70 11.58 -26.93 2.21
C GLY A 70 12.85 -26.10 2.06
N ILE A 71 14.00 -26.61 2.51
CA ILE A 71 15.31 -26.08 2.12
C ILE A 71 15.99 -27.06 1.16
N THR A 72 16.23 -26.64 -0.07
CA THR A 72 16.91 -27.46 -1.10
C THR A 72 17.73 -26.58 -2.06
N GLY A 73 18.47 -27.19 -2.98
CA GLY A 73 19.25 -26.47 -3.99
C GLY A 73 18.42 -26.09 -5.23
N ARG A 74 18.74 -24.97 -5.87
CA ARG A 74 18.08 -24.54 -7.14
C ARG A 74 18.24 -25.57 -8.26
N ASP A 75 19.36 -26.26 -8.29
CA ASP A 75 19.64 -27.40 -9.18
C ASP A 75 18.59 -28.51 -9.03
N GLN A 76 18.21 -28.85 -7.80
CA GLN A 76 17.22 -29.91 -7.54
C GLN A 76 15.82 -29.49 -7.98
N ILE A 77 15.45 -28.22 -7.77
CA ILE A 77 14.18 -27.66 -8.24
C ILE A 77 14.14 -27.68 -9.77
N ALA A 78 15.21 -27.20 -10.41
CA ALA A 78 15.28 -27.14 -11.87
C ALA A 78 15.28 -28.54 -12.51
N GLU A 79 15.92 -29.54 -11.88
CA GLU A 79 15.83 -30.93 -12.32
C GLU A 79 14.43 -31.50 -12.19
N HIS A 80 13.77 -31.30 -11.04
CA HIS A 80 12.37 -31.69 -10.85
C HIS A 80 11.46 -31.05 -11.91
N ASP A 81 11.60 -29.75 -12.15
CA ASP A 81 10.76 -29.00 -13.09
C ASP A 81 11.00 -29.42 -14.54
N SER A 82 12.22 -29.83 -14.89
CA SER A 82 12.55 -30.33 -16.24
C SER A 82 11.89 -31.68 -16.57
N GLN A 83 11.44 -32.41 -15.55
CA GLN A 83 10.80 -33.72 -15.67
C GLN A 83 9.27 -33.65 -15.60
N LEU A 84 8.69 -32.46 -15.43
CA LEU A 84 7.24 -32.29 -15.40
C LEU A 84 6.59 -32.61 -16.75
N PRO A 85 5.38 -33.20 -16.77
CA PRO A 85 4.62 -33.40 -17.99
C PRO A 85 4.39 -32.09 -18.76
N SER A 86 4.35 -32.18 -20.09
CA SER A 86 4.13 -31.01 -20.95
C SER A 86 2.82 -30.29 -20.63
N GLY A 87 2.90 -29.04 -20.17
CA GLY A 87 1.76 -28.20 -19.80
C GLY A 87 1.50 -28.10 -18.29
N GLU A 88 2.21 -28.86 -17.46
CA GLU A 88 2.16 -28.70 -16.01
C GLU A 88 3.15 -27.63 -15.52
N THR A 89 2.75 -26.89 -14.49
CA THR A 89 3.60 -25.88 -13.84
C THR A 89 4.07 -26.39 -12.49
N SER A 90 5.32 -26.11 -12.11
CA SER A 90 5.87 -26.50 -10.80
C SER A 90 4.96 -26.08 -9.65
N GLY A 91 4.66 -27.03 -8.75
CA GLY A 91 3.97 -26.77 -7.48
C GLY A 91 4.86 -26.09 -6.42
N VAL A 92 6.14 -25.92 -6.72
CA VAL A 92 7.13 -25.29 -5.83
C VAL A 92 7.22 -23.80 -6.11
N GLU A 93 7.32 -22.99 -5.05
CA GLU A 93 7.58 -21.54 -5.13
C GLU A 93 8.84 -21.21 -4.31
N GLU A 94 9.83 -20.57 -4.94
CA GLU A 94 11.04 -20.09 -4.24
C GLU A 94 10.71 -18.84 -3.40
N ILE A 95 11.04 -18.88 -2.10
CA ILE A 95 10.82 -17.77 -1.16
C ILE A 95 12.06 -16.87 -1.08
N MET A 96 13.24 -17.45 -0.90
CA MET A 96 14.50 -16.69 -0.80
C MET A 96 15.75 -17.56 -0.99
N ASP A 97 16.82 -16.92 -1.46
CA ASP A 97 18.19 -17.44 -1.41
C ASP A 97 18.72 -17.41 0.03
N LEU A 98 19.35 -18.51 0.46
CA LEU A 98 19.91 -18.63 1.80
C LEU A 98 21.37 -18.18 1.90
N GLY A 99 22.02 -17.89 0.77
CA GLY A 99 23.38 -17.34 0.72
C GLY A 99 24.50 -18.35 1.02
N PHE A 100 24.20 -19.65 0.98
CA PHE A 100 25.18 -20.72 1.14
C PHE A 100 24.91 -21.89 0.17
N GLY A 101 25.84 -22.85 0.12
CA GLY A 101 25.74 -24.02 -0.77
C GLY A 101 25.90 -23.68 -2.25
N GLY A 102 26.74 -22.69 -2.56
CA GLY A 102 27.00 -22.26 -3.93
C GLY A 102 27.79 -23.32 -4.70
N CYS A 103 27.24 -23.80 -5.82
CA CYS A 103 27.89 -24.76 -6.71
C CYS A 103 27.44 -24.55 -8.16
N LYS A 104 28.13 -25.18 -9.10
CA LYS A 104 27.79 -25.14 -10.53
C LYS A 104 27.59 -26.56 -11.04
N LEU A 105 26.48 -26.84 -11.70
CA LEU A 105 26.33 -28.06 -12.47
C LEU A 105 27.10 -27.88 -13.77
N GLN A 106 28.17 -28.64 -13.97
CA GLN A 106 29.11 -28.40 -15.07
C GLN A 106 29.29 -29.62 -15.95
N VAL A 107 29.51 -29.35 -17.24
CA VAL A 107 29.98 -30.34 -18.21
C VAL A 107 31.47 -30.52 -17.98
N GLN A 108 31.89 -31.76 -17.72
CA GLN A 108 33.27 -32.11 -17.41
C GLN A 108 33.77 -33.22 -18.33
N VAL A 109 35.04 -33.14 -18.74
CA VAL A 109 35.70 -34.12 -19.61
C VAL A 109 37.09 -34.49 -19.06
N PRO A 110 37.69 -35.62 -19.46
CA PRO A 110 39.05 -35.98 -19.07
C PRO A 110 40.06 -34.87 -19.37
N GLN A 111 40.85 -34.48 -18.37
CA GLN A 111 41.81 -33.38 -18.48
C GLN A 111 42.87 -33.64 -19.56
N LYS A 112 43.27 -34.91 -19.73
CA LYS A 112 44.26 -35.35 -20.72
C LYS A 112 43.68 -35.62 -22.11
N GLY A 113 42.38 -35.37 -22.33
CA GLY A 113 41.71 -35.55 -23.62
C GLY A 113 41.64 -34.28 -24.47
N ASP A 114 41.29 -34.45 -25.76
CA ASP A 114 41.25 -33.40 -26.78
C ASP A 114 40.00 -32.51 -26.73
N MET A 115 39.02 -32.83 -25.86
CA MET A 115 37.77 -32.08 -25.75
C MET A 115 37.96 -30.80 -24.93
N THR A 116 37.43 -29.69 -25.43
CA THR A 116 37.49 -28.35 -24.82
C THR A 116 36.15 -27.61 -24.89
N GLU A 117 35.23 -28.01 -25.77
CA GLU A 117 33.90 -27.44 -25.94
C GLU A 117 32.81 -28.49 -25.77
N ALA A 118 31.67 -28.13 -25.16
CA ALA A 118 30.56 -29.05 -24.93
C ALA A 118 29.97 -29.62 -26.23
N LYS A 119 30.04 -28.88 -27.35
CA LYS A 119 29.60 -29.34 -28.67
C LYS A 119 30.32 -30.61 -29.15
N GLN A 120 31.54 -30.87 -28.67
CA GLN A 120 32.33 -32.05 -29.04
C GLN A 120 31.78 -33.34 -28.40
N LEU A 121 30.88 -33.23 -27.41
CA LEU A 121 30.18 -34.35 -26.80
C LEU A 121 28.89 -34.76 -27.56
N ILE A 122 28.50 -34.02 -28.61
CA ILE A 122 27.33 -34.37 -29.41
C ILE A 122 27.51 -35.76 -30.04
N GLY A 123 26.57 -36.67 -29.78
CA GLY A 123 26.64 -38.06 -30.25
C GLY A 123 27.46 -39.02 -29.37
N ARG A 124 28.04 -38.54 -28.26
CA ARG A 124 28.85 -39.32 -27.31
C ARG A 124 28.03 -39.74 -26.09
N ASN A 125 28.63 -40.55 -25.20
CA ASN A 125 27.99 -40.93 -23.94
C ASN A 125 28.28 -39.89 -22.85
N VAL A 126 27.21 -39.34 -22.26
CA VAL A 126 27.29 -38.42 -21.12
C VAL A 126 26.59 -39.04 -19.92
N VAL A 127 27.24 -39.02 -18.76
CA VAL A 127 26.69 -39.57 -17.52
C VAL A 127 26.42 -38.48 -16.50
N THR A 128 25.28 -38.55 -15.82
CA THR A 128 24.84 -37.55 -14.84
C THR A 128 23.81 -38.12 -13.88
N SER A 129 23.60 -37.48 -12.74
CA SER A 129 22.41 -37.65 -11.89
C SER A 129 21.29 -36.66 -12.24
N PHE A 130 21.56 -35.63 -13.06
CA PHE A 130 20.66 -34.56 -13.49
C PHE A 130 20.26 -34.74 -14.96
N THR A 131 19.48 -35.79 -15.24
CA THR A 131 19.18 -36.19 -16.61
C THR A 131 18.35 -35.15 -17.36
N GLY A 132 17.34 -34.55 -16.74
CA GLY A 132 16.45 -33.61 -17.41
C GLY A 132 17.15 -32.30 -17.77
N LEU A 133 17.94 -31.72 -16.85
CA LEU A 133 18.75 -30.53 -17.15
C LEU A 133 19.82 -30.80 -18.20
N THR A 134 20.45 -31.98 -18.14
CA THR A 134 21.48 -32.36 -19.13
C THR A 134 20.86 -32.57 -20.50
N GLU A 135 19.69 -33.20 -20.60
CA GLU A 135 18.97 -33.37 -21.85
C GLU A 135 18.56 -32.02 -22.45
N ALA A 136 18.03 -31.10 -21.64
CA ALA A 136 17.68 -29.75 -22.09
C ALA A 136 18.90 -28.97 -22.60
N PHE A 137 20.04 -29.07 -21.92
CA PHE A 137 21.29 -28.44 -22.31
C PHE A 137 21.80 -28.96 -23.66
N PHE A 138 21.85 -30.29 -23.85
CA PHE A 138 22.28 -30.87 -25.12
C PHE A 138 21.25 -30.69 -26.24
N ALA A 139 19.95 -30.65 -25.95
CA ALA A 139 18.93 -30.31 -26.93
C ALA A 139 19.16 -28.91 -27.51
N ASN A 140 19.49 -27.94 -26.66
CA ASN A 140 19.81 -26.58 -27.08
C ASN A 140 21.07 -26.54 -27.97
N LEU A 141 22.11 -27.29 -27.60
CA LEU A 141 23.36 -27.37 -28.37
C LEU A 141 23.17 -28.09 -29.72
N GLU A 142 22.39 -29.18 -29.77
CA GLU A 142 22.18 -29.97 -30.99
C GLU A 142 21.25 -29.29 -32.00
N SER A 143 20.33 -28.45 -31.52
CA SER A 143 19.34 -27.74 -32.33
C SER A 143 19.78 -26.33 -32.77
N ASN A 144 20.99 -25.88 -32.40
CA ASN A 144 21.46 -24.51 -32.59
C ASN A 144 20.53 -23.44 -31.97
N GLY A 145 20.03 -23.67 -30.76
CA GLY A 145 19.21 -22.69 -30.04
C GLY A 145 17.69 -22.91 -30.11
N GLU A 146 17.22 -24.00 -30.73
CA GLU A 146 15.79 -24.30 -30.91
C GLU A 146 15.42 -25.71 -30.40
N PRO A 147 15.48 -25.96 -29.09
CA PRO A 147 15.29 -27.30 -28.51
C PRO A 147 13.90 -27.90 -28.75
N SER A 148 12.90 -27.07 -29.07
CA SER A 148 11.55 -27.51 -29.44
C SER A 148 11.51 -28.41 -30.69
N LYS A 149 12.49 -28.29 -31.59
CA LYS A 149 12.64 -29.18 -32.76
C LYS A 149 12.96 -30.62 -32.39
N LEU A 150 13.52 -30.84 -31.20
CA LEU A 150 13.93 -32.15 -30.71
C LEU A 150 13.00 -32.66 -29.60
N ALA A 151 11.96 -31.92 -29.22
CA ALA A 151 11.04 -32.32 -28.16
C ALA A 151 10.14 -33.48 -28.60
N ARG A 152 9.96 -34.49 -27.72
CA ARG A 152 9.08 -35.65 -27.97
C ARG A 152 7.70 -35.45 -27.34
N ALA A 153 6.67 -36.03 -27.97
CA ALA A 153 5.28 -35.93 -27.52
C ALA A 153 4.96 -36.60 -26.15
N GLY A 154 5.95 -37.24 -25.51
CA GLY A 154 5.81 -37.91 -24.21
C GLY A 154 6.84 -37.47 -23.16
N GLY A 155 7.48 -36.32 -23.34
CA GLY A 155 8.57 -35.83 -22.49
C GLY A 155 9.96 -36.25 -22.99
N GLY A 156 10.97 -35.42 -22.69
CA GLY A 156 12.36 -35.61 -23.12
C GLY A 156 12.65 -35.18 -24.56
N TYR A 157 13.89 -35.39 -25.00
CA TYR A 157 14.41 -34.93 -26.30
C TYR A 157 14.95 -36.08 -27.18
N ASP A 158 14.80 -35.96 -28.50
CA ASP A 158 15.43 -36.85 -29.49
C ASP A 158 16.87 -36.42 -29.77
N LEU A 159 17.77 -36.79 -28.86
CA LEU A 159 19.19 -36.41 -28.91
C LEU A 159 20.06 -37.46 -29.59
N ARG A 160 21.09 -37.00 -30.30
CA ARG A 160 22.20 -37.89 -30.72
C ARG A 160 23.08 -38.24 -29.53
N THR A 161 23.25 -37.29 -28.61
CA THR A 161 23.99 -37.47 -27.35
C THR A 161 23.28 -38.49 -26.46
N LYS A 162 24.02 -39.49 -25.97
CA LYS A 162 23.47 -40.58 -25.14
C LYS A 162 23.64 -40.25 -23.68
N ILE A 163 22.59 -39.71 -23.06
CA ILE A 163 22.58 -39.36 -21.64
C ILE A 163 22.15 -40.57 -20.81
N LYS A 164 22.91 -40.88 -19.75
CA LYS A 164 22.64 -42.01 -18.85
C LYS A 164 22.66 -41.56 -17.40
N TYR A 165 21.65 -42.01 -16.65
CA TYR A 165 21.58 -41.79 -15.22
C TYR A 165 22.62 -42.64 -14.47
N VAL A 166 23.41 -41.99 -13.61
CA VAL A 166 24.22 -42.64 -12.57
C VAL A 166 24.06 -41.84 -11.29
N GLY A 167 23.53 -42.49 -10.25
CA GLY A 167 23.53 -41.94 -8.89
C GLY A 167 24.79 -42.35 -8.13
N GLY A 168 25.44 -41.40 -7.45
CA GLY A 168 26.66 -41.66 -6.66
C GLY A 168 27.93 -41.08 -7.29
N SER A 169 29.00 -41.87 -7.38
CA SER A 169 30.32 -41.45 -7.88
C SER A 169 30.36 -41.23 -9.41
N VAL A 170 29.67 -40.20 -9.88
CA VAL A 170 29.61 -39.79 -11.29
C VAL A 170 31.01 -39.47 -11.82
N GLU A 171 31.89 -38.91 -10.98
CA GLU A 171 33.27 -38.56 -11.28
C GLU A 171 34.14 -39.74 -11.73
N ALA A 172 33.78 -40.97 -11.39
CA ALA A 172 34.49 -42.18 -11.80
C ALA A 172 34.08 -42.68 -13.21
N ALA A 173 32.97 -42.21 -13.77
CA ALA A 173 32.36 -42.78 -14.97
C ALA A 173 33.28 -42.72 -16.21
N CYS A 174 34.03 -41.63 -16.38
CA CYS A 174 35.00 -41.51 -17.48
C CYS A 174 36.20 -42.46 -17.31
N ALA A 175 36.73 -42.58 -16.09
CA ALA A 175 37.87 -43.46 -15.83
C ALA A 175 37.51 -44.95 -16.02
N LEU A 176 36.25 -45.31 -15.76
CA LEU A 176 35.71 -46.66 -15.95
C LEU A 176 35.26 -46.95 -17.39
N GLY A 177 35.38 -45.99 -18.30
CA GLY A 177 34.99 -46.14 -19.72
C GLY A 177 33.48 -46.16 -19.96
N VAL A 178 32.67 -45.71 -18.99
CA VAL A 178 31.20 -45.67 -19.07
C VAL A 178 30.71 -44.40 -19.77
N ALA A 179 31.50 -43.33 -19.74
CA ALA A 179 31.16 -42.02 -20.30
C ALA A 179 32.34 -41.36 -21.01
N ASP A 180 32.06 -40.61 -22.07
CA ASP A 180 33.02 -39.74 -22.76
C ASP A 180 33.13 -38.36 -22.08
N GLY A 181 32.07 -37.95 -21.36
CA GLY A 181 32.02 -36.78 -20.48
C GLY A 181 30.96 -36.96 -19.39
N ILE A 182 30.98 -36.12 -18.37
CA ILE A 182 29.98 -36.14 -17.28
C ILE A 182 29.35 -34.77 -17.08
N VAL A 183 28.18 -34.75 -16.46
CA VAL A 183 27.57 -33.53 -15.92
C VAL A 183 27.33 -33.74 -14.43
N ASP A 184 28.04 -32.98 -13.60
CA ASP A 184 27.97 -33.11 -12.14
C ASP A 184 28.26 -31.77 -11.43
N LEU A 185 27.87 -31.68 -10.16
CA LEU A 185 28.01 -30.49 -9.34
C LEU A 185 29.48 -30.24 -8.95
N VAL A 186 29.89 -28.98 -9.09
CA VAL A 186 31.23 -28.49 -8.79
C VAL A 186 31.13 -27.32 -7.81
N GLU A 187 31.71 -27.47 -6.61
CA GLU A 187 31.86 -26.39 -5.62
C GLU A 187 33.26 -25.78 -5.69
N SER A 188 34.29 -26.43 -5.12
CA SER A 188 35.69 -25.99 -5.18
C SER A 188 36.45 -26.47 -6.43
N GLY A 189 35.94 -27.52 -7.08
CA GLY A 189 36.60 -28.20 -8.21
C GLY A 189 37.75 -29.14 -7.83
N GLU A 190 38.02 -29.35 -6.54
CA GLU A 190 39.09 -30.25 -6.09
C GLU A 190 38.81 -31.72 -6.41
N THR A 191 37.60 -32.20 -6.13
CA THR A 191 37.17 -33.59 -6.41
C THR A 191 37.23 -33.90 -7.91
N MET A 192 36.75 -32.97 -8.75
CA MET A 192 36.83 -33.07 -10.21
C MET A 192 38.29 -33.20 -10.69
N LYS A 193 39.18 -32.34 -10.19
CA LYS A 193 40.60 -32.37 -10.56
C LYS A 193 41.28 -33.67 -10.09
N ALA A 194 40.95 -34.15 -8.90
CA ALA A 194 41.45 -35.42 -8.36
C ALA A 194 40.99 -36.62 -9.20
N ALA A 195 39.78 -36.57 -9.77
CA ALA A 195 39.27 -37.56 -10.73
C ALA A 195 39.89 -37.42 -12.14
N GLY A 196 40.78 -36.44 -12.35
CA GLY A 196 41.43 -36.21 -13.64
C GLY A 196 40.53 -35.56 -14.69
N LEU A 197 39.53 -34.79 -14.25
CA LEU A 197 38.56 -34.11 -15.10
C LEU A 197 38.80 -32.59 -15.16
N LYS A 198 38.29 -31.94 -16.20
CA LYS A 198 38.23 -30.48 -16.35
C LYS A 198 36.81 -30.06 -16.76
N ALA A 199 36.31 -28.97 -16.18
CA ALA A 199 35.06 -28.35 -16.58
C ALA A 199 35.25 -27.59 -17.90
N ILE A 200 34.28 -27.72 -18.81
CA ILE A 200 34.30 -27.09 -20.14
C ILE A 200 33.07 -26.24 -20.41
N ASP A 201 31.97 -26.44 -19.66
CA ASP A 201 30.76 -25.62 -19.77
C ASP A 201 29.94 -25.68 -18.48
N THR A 202 29.01 -24.74 -18.29
CA THR A 202 28.12 -24.68 -17.11
C THR A 202 26.67 -24.83 -17.54
N VAL A 203 26.00 -25.84 -16.98
CA VAL A 203 24.57 -26.12 -17.21
C VAL A 203 23.70 -25.19 -16.37
N VAL A 204 23.96 -25.11 -15.06
CA VAL A 204 23.24 -24.21 -14.15
C VAL A 204 24.10 -23.82 -12.96
N GLU A 205 23.96 -22.59 -12.46
CA GLU A 205 24.50 -22.17 -11.17
C GLU A 205 23.45 -22.38 -10.07
N SER A 206 23.85 -22.94 -8.93
CA SER A 206 22.94 -23.30 -7.84
C SER A 206 23.41 -22.78 -6.49
N THR A 207 22.44 -22.44 -5.65
CA THR A 207 22.58 -22.08 -4.23
C THR A 207 21.46 -22.77 -3.44
N SER A 208 21.61 -22.85 -2.12
CA SER A 208 20.52 -23.32 -1.25
C SER A 208 19.44 -22.24 -1.13
N VAL A 209 18.19 -22.66 -1.28
CA VAL A 209 17.00 -21.80 -1.25
C VAL A 209 15.95 -22.34 -0.28
N LEU A 210 15.16 -21.44 0.29
CA LEU A 210 13.92 -21.78 0.98
C LEU A 210 12.78 -21.77 -0.04
N VAL A 211 12.03 -22.85 -0.11
CA VAL A 211 10.86 -23.02 -0.98
C VAL A 211 9.60 -23.27 -0.16
N LYS A 212 8.43 -22.96 -0.73
CA LYS A 212 7.11 -23.34 -0.21
C LYS A 212 6.28 -24.04 -1.27
N SER A 213 5.27 -24.78 -0.82
CA SER A 213 4.25 -25.31 -1.71
C SER A 213 3.33 -24.18 -2.17
N LYS A 214 2.91 -24.18 -3.43
CA LYS A 214 1.82 -23.30 -3.89
C LYS A 214 0.47 -23.66 -3.27
N ASN A 215 0.34 -24.87 -2.73
CA ASN A 215 -0.90 -25.38 -2.14
C ASN A 215 -0.99 -25.16 -0.62
N THR A 216 0.07 -24.65 0.03
CA THR A 216 0.03 -24.42 1.48
C THR A 216 -0.73 -23.14 1.84
N THR A 217 -1.58 -23.24 2.86
CA THR A 217 -2.28 -22.11 3.49
C THR A 217 -1.83 -21.87 4.92
N ASN A 218 -0.75 -22.53 5.35
CA ASN A 218 -0.32 -22.50 6.75
C ASN A 218 0.29 -21.13 7.11
N PRO A 219 -0.29 -20.38 8.07
CA PRO A 219 0.16 -19.03 8.40
C PRO A 219 1.57 -18.98 9.01
N LEU A 220 2.11 -20.11 9.47
CA LEU A 220 3.46 -20.20 10.03
C LEU A 220 4.56 -20.08 8.96
N VAL A 221 4.22 -20.28 7.68
CA VAL A 221 5.18 -20.14 6.57
C VAL A 221 5.79 -18.74 6.55
N ASP A 222 4.96 -17.71 6.67
CA ASP A 222 5.40 -16.32 6.65
C ASP A 222 6.23 -15.97 7.89
N LEU A 223 5.82 -16.49 9.05
CA LEU A 223 6.54 -16.30 10.31
C LEU A 223 7.95 -16.92 10.24
N ILE A 224 8.05 -18.18 9.84
CA ILE A 224 9.34 -18.90 9.73
C ILE A 224 10.23 -18.25 8.68
N SER A 225 9.67 -17.91 7.52
CA SER A 225 10.40 -17.22 6.45
C SER A 225 10.95 -15.87 6.94
N SER A 226 10.14 -15.09 7.68
CA SER A 226 10.58 -13.82 8.27
C SER A 226 11.72 -14.00 9.28
N ARG A 227 11.64 -15.03 10.14
CA ARG A 227 12.69 -15.35 11.11
C ARG A 227 13.99 -15.76 10.42
N ILE A 228 13.93 -16.63 9.41
CA ILE A 228 15.08 -17.06 8.60
C ILE A 228 15.74 -15.87 7.91
N ARG A 229 14.97 -14.98 7.28
CA ARG A 229 15.48 -13.75 6.66
C ARG A 229 16.19 -12.84 7.66
N GLY A 230 15.68 -12.79 8.88
CA GLY A 230 16.27 -12.06 10.00
C GLY A 230 17.69 -12.54 10.33
N VAL A 231 17.91 -13.85 10.32
CA VAL A 231 19.21 -14.49 10.55
C VAL A 231 20.17 -14.22 9.40
N ILE A 232 19.72 -14.38 8.15
CA ILE A 232 20.53 -14.09 6.96
C ILE A 232 21.00 -12.63 6.97
N THR A 233 20.09 -11.71 7.31
CA THR A 233 20.45 -10.30 7.48
C THR A 233 21.49 -10.12 8.58
N ALA A 234 21.29 -10.76 9.73
CA ALA A 234 22.21 -10.66 10.87
C ALA A 234 23.60 -11.24 10.58
N GLN A 235 23.70 -12.27 9.72
CA GLN A 235 24.97 -12.82 9.26
C GLN A 235 25.71 -11.89 8.28
N LYS A 236 24.95 -11.12 7.49
CA LYS A 236 25.50 -10.20 6.49
C LYS A 236 26.02 -8.88 7.08
N TYR A 237 25.45 -8.43 8.20
CA TYR A 237 25.74 -7.13 8.80
C TYR A 237 26.32 -7.24 10.21
N VAL A 238 27.13 -6.27 10.58
CA VAL A 238 27.57 -6.01 11.96
C VAL A 238 27.09 -4.63 12.38
N LEU A 239 26.91 -4.41 13.68
CA LEU A 239 26.63 -3.09 14.23
C LEU A 239 27.95 -2.41 14.56
N CYS A 240 28.25 -1.31 13.88
CA CYS A 240 29.42 -0.47 14.11
C CYS A 240 28.99 0.74 14.94
N GLN A 241 29.62 0.94 16.09
CA GLN A 241 29.41 2.10 16.96
C GLN A 241 30.70 2.88 17.10
N TYR A 242 30.66 4.20 17.12
CA TYR A 242 31.85 5.03 17.27
C TYR A 242 31.48 6.42 17.79
N ASN A 243 32.45 7.10 18.41
CA ASN A 243 32.34 8.51 18.80
C ASN A 243 33.01 9.37 17.74
N ILE A 244 32.49 10.57 17.48
CA ILE A 244 33.10 11.51 16.53
C ILE A 244 32.75 12.97 16.89
N PRO A 245 33.62 13.94 16.58
CA PRO A 245 33.26 15.34 16.65
C PRO A 245 32.04 15.62 15.77
N ARG A 246 31.09 16.40 16.28
CA ARG A 246 29.84 16.76 15.60
C ARG A 246 30.08 17.46 14.26
N ALA A 247 31.19 18.18 14.13
CA ALA A 247 31.59 18.83 12.89
C ALA A 247 31.86 17.83 11.74
N GLU A 248 32.33 16.62 12.06
CA GLU A 248 32.68 15.57 11.08
C GLU A 248 31.56 14.53 10.88
N LEU A 249 30.42 14.72 11.57
CA LEU A 249 29.30 13.77 11.55
C LEU A 249 28.78 13.50 10.13
N SER A 250 28.69 14.51 9.28
CA SER A 250 28.23 14.34 7.89
C SER A 250 29.14 13.41 7.10
N THR A 251 30.46 13.55 7.25
CA THR A 251 31.46 12.71 6.58
C THR A 251 31.39 11.28 7.10
N ALA A 252 31.25 11.10 8.42
CA ALA A 252 31.09 9.79 9.05
C ALA A 252 29.81 9.06 8.62
N CYS A 253 28.69 9.77 8.49
CA CYS A 253 27.43 9.22 8.02
C CYS A 253 27.51 8.71 6.56
N ASN A 254 28.38 9.31 5.73
CA ASN A 254 28.63 8.81 4.37
C ASN A 254 29.46 7.51 4.37
N ILE A 255 30.39 7.37 5.32
CA ILE A 255 31.22 6.16 5.48
C ILE A 255 30.38 5.01 6.06
N THR A 256 29.50 5.29 7.02
CA THR A 256 28.57 4.32 7.61
C THR A 256 27.11 4.71 7.46
N PRO A 257 26.51 4.65 6.26
CA PRO A 257 25.13 5.12 6.02
C PRO A 257 24.06 4.27 6.73
N GLY A 258 24.42 3.08 7.21
CA GLY A 258 23.51 2.16 7.87
C GLY A 258 22.60 1.42 6.90
N LYS A 259 21.77 0.52 7.43
CA LYS A 259 20.77 -0.20 6.62
C LYS A 259 19.53 0.66 6.30
N ARG A 260 19.22 1.65 7.15
CA ARG A 260 18.18 2.66 6.96
C ARG A 260 18.76 4.06 7.13
N ALA A 261 19.37 4.31 8.28
CA ALA A 261 20.13 5.50 8.61
C ALA A 261 21.00 5.20 9.85
N PRO A 262 22.06 5.98 10.13
CA PRO A 262 22.83 5.88 11.38
C PRO A 262 22.02 6.47 12.54
N THR A 263 22.05 5.83 13.70
CA THR A 263 21.54 6.43 14.95
C THR A 263 22.60 7.37 15.50
N VAL A 264 22.23 8.60 15.86
CA VAL A 264 23.15 9.61 16.40
C VAL A 264 22.67 10.07 17.78
N THR A 265 23.52 9.97 18.79
CA THR A 265 23.25 10.36 20.17
C THR A 265 24.29 11.39 20.62
N ALA A 266 23.86 12.48 21.25
CA ALA A 266 24.80 13.46 21.81
C ALA A 266 25.55 12.89 23.03
N LEU A 267 26.85 13.19 23.13
CA LEU A 267 27.63 12.90 24.33
C LEU A 267 27.57 14.08 25.30
N GLU A 268 27.86 13.83 26.57
CA GLU A 268 27.97 14.89 27.60
C GLU A 268 29.15 15.84 27.30
N GLU A 269 30.21 15.32 26.68
CA GLU A 269 31.29 16.14 26.16
C GLU A 269 30.79 17.02 25.01
N GLU A 270 30.91 18.34 25.19
CA GLU A 270 30.41 19.33 24.26
C GLU A 270 31.06 19.17 22.88
N GLY A 271 30.24 19.18 21.83
CA GLY A 271 30.70 19.05 20.45
C GLY A 271 30.95 17.61 19.97
N TRP A 272 30.65 16.58 20.76
CA TRP A 272 30.79 15.17 20.35
C TRP A 272 29.46 14.41 20.25
N VAL A 273 29.45 13.37 19.41
CA VAL A 273 28.32 12.45 19.23
C VAL A 273 28.78 11.00 19.16
N ALA A 274 27.95 10.09 19.66
CA ALA A 274 28.04 8.66 19.40
C ALA A 274 27.14 8.29 18.21
N VAL A 275 27.69 7.54 17.26
CA VAL A 275 26.98 7.04 16.08
C VAL A 275 26.91 5.53 16.13
N SER A 276 25.76 4.95 15.78
CA SER A 276 25.53 3.50 15.73
C SER A 276 24.89 3.12 14.40
N SER A 277 25.56 2.30 13.59
CA SER A 277 25.19 2.03 12.20
C SER A 277 25.45 0.58 11.78
N MET A 278 24.56 0.01 10.96
CA MET A 278 24.74 -1.35 10.41
C MET A 278 25.65 -1.31 9.18
N VAL A 279 26.74 -2.09 9.20
CA VAL A 279 27.74 -2.16 8.12
C VAL A 279 27.86 -3.59 7.61
N GLU A 280 28.01 -3.78 6.30
CA GLU A 280 28.25 -5.12 5.74
C GLU A 280 29.56 -5.70 6.30
N LYS A 281 29.50 -6.94 6.81
CA LYS A 281 30.64 -7.61 7.46
C LYS A 281 31.89 -7.68 6.58
N LYS A 282 31.72 -7.79 5.25
CA LYS A 282 32.84 -7.81 4.29
C LYS A 282 33.54 -6.46 4.09
N LYS A 283 32.90 -5.34 4.48
CA LYS A 283 33.42 -3.97 4.32
C LYS A 283 33.91 -3.37 5.64
N ILE A 284 33.67 -4.02 6.77
CA ILE A 284 33.86 -3.40 8.09
C ILE A 284 35.30 -2.96 8.34
N ALA A 285 36.31 -3.72 7.92
CA ALA A 285 37.71 -3.35 8.14
C ALA A 285 38.06 -2.02 7.44
N THR A 286 37.72 -1.91 6.15
CA THR A 286 37.92 -0.67 5.37
C THR A 286 37.15 0.51 5.97
N VAL A 287 35.92 0.26 6.41
CA VAL A 287 35.06 1.27 7.02
C VAL A 287 35.66 1.79 8.32
N MET A 288 36.21 0.91 9.18
CA MET A 288 36.90 1.33 10.40
C MET A 288 38.13 2.20 10.08
N ASP A 289 38.92 1.82 9.07
CA ASP A 289 40.07 2.62 8.64
C ASP A 289 39.68 4.00 8.11
N GLU A 290 38.55 4.10 7.38
CA GLU A 290 38.00 5.36 6.88
C GLU A 290 37.45 6.25 8.01
N LEU A 291 36.75 5.65 8.98
CA LEU A 291 36.23 6.35 10.15
C LEU A 291 37.36 6.97 11.00
N ILE A 292 38.47 6.27 11.20
CA ILE A 292 39.64 6.80 11.92
C ILE A 292 40.21 8.04 11.22
N LYS A 293 40.29 8.02 9.88
CA LYS A 293 40.86 9.15 9.10
C LYS A 293 40.06 10.44 9.26
N VAL A 294 38.76 10.35 9.52
CA VAL A 294 37.86 11.50 9.70
C VAL A 294 37.66 11.86 11.17
N GLY A 295 38.47 11.27 12.08
CA GLY A 295 38.49 11.63 13.49
C GLY A 295 37.53 10.85 14.39
N ALA A 296 36.99 9.72 13.92
CA ALA A 296 36.21 8.84 14.80
C ALA A 296 37.11 8.11 15.80
N THR A 297 36.62 7.95 17.03
CA THR A 297 37.28 7.23 18.12
C THR A 297 36.36 6.15 18.71
N ASP A 298 36.93 5.24 19.49
CA ASP A 298 36.19 4.19 20.22
C ASP A 298 35.28 3.33 19.30
N ILE A 299 35.79 2.96 18.13
CA ILE A 299 35.02 2.20 17.14
C ILE A 299 34.83 0.75 17.62
N LEU A 300 33.59 0.41 17.97
CA LEU A 300 33.15 -0.91 18.40
C LEU A 300 32.38 -1.63 17.28
N VAL A 301 32.64 -2.93 17.13
CA VAL A 301 31.90 -3.79 16.19
C VAL A 301 31.22 -4.90 16.98
N LEU A 302 29.90 -4.95 16.89
CA LEU A 302 29.05 -5.91 17.58
C LEU A 302 28.38 -6.83 16.55
N ASN A 303 28.44 -8.14 16.82
CA ASN A 303 27.71 -9.11 16.01
C ASN A 303 26.21 -9.02 16.28
N ILE A 304 25.42 -9.16 15.23
CA ILE A 304 23.96 -9.23 15.32
C ILE A 304 23.59 -10.71 15.31
N ALA A 305 22.80 -11.16 16.29
CA ALA A 305 22.36 -12.55 16.35
C ALA A 305 21.15 -12.81 15.45
N ASN A 306 20.19 -11.87 15.43
CA ASN A 306 18.99 -11.93 14.59
C ASN A 306 18.42 -10.52 14.39
N SER A 307 17.59 -10.34 13.36
CA SER A 307 16.86 -9.10 13.09
C SER A 307 15.42 -9.39 12.66
N ARG A 308 14.53 -8.40 12.71
CA ARG A 308 13.19 -8.47 12.10
C ARG A 308 13.11 -7.39 11.04
N THR A 309 13.16 -7.82 9.79
CA THR A 309 13.10 -6.92 8.64
C THR A 309 11.77 -7.20 7.96
N GLY A 310 10.80 -6.31 8.13
CA GLY A 310 9.51 -6.42 7.45
C GLY A 310 9.71 -6.44 5.92
N PHE A 311 8.86 -7.20 5.24
CA PHE A 311 8.67 -7.02 3.80
C PHE A 311 7.95 -5.69 3.58
N ALA A 312 8.54 -4.78 2.81
CA ALA A 312 7.74 -4.20 1.73
C ALA A 312 7.56 -5.35 0.74
N ARG A 313 6.34 -5.89 0.58
CA ARG A 313 6.08 -6.94 -0.42
C ARG A 313 6.62 -6.44 -1.77
N LYS A 314 7.39 -7.28 -2.47
CA LYS A 314 7.77 -7.03 -3.87
C LYS A 314 6.48 -6.95 -4.68
N PHE A 315 5.98 -5.74 -4.89
CA PHE A 315 5.08 -5.45 -5.99
C PHE A 315 5.83 -5.84 -7.27
N LEU A 316 5.18 -6.61 -8.13
CA LEU A 316 5.53 -6.65 -9.55
C LEU A 316 5.31 -5.22 -10.08
N GLN A 317 6.34 -4.39 -9.98
CA GLN A 317 6.38 -3.09 -10.63
C GLN A 317 6.48 -3.32 -12.14
N PRO A 318 5.59 -2.76 -12.97
CA PRO A 318 6.03 -2.27 -14.27
C PRO A 318 7.07 -1.16 -14.00
N ALA A 319 8.18 -1.22 -14.72
CA ALA A 319 9.31 -0.34 -14.57
C ALA A 319 8.89 1.14 -14.57
N ILE A 320 8.99 1.80 -13.42
CA ILE A 320 9.07 3.25 -13.30
C ILE A 320 10.28 3.51 -12.40
N GLN A 321 11.30 4.14 -12.96
CA GLN A 321 12.46 4.63 -12.22
C GLN A 321 11.98 5.67 -11.19
N THR A 322 12.06 5.33 -9.91
CA THR A 322 12.07 6.34 -8.83
C THR A 322 13.43 6.32 -8.16
N ASN A 323 14.02 7.50 -8.06
CA ASN A 323 15.35 7.75 -7.52
C ASN A 323 15.32 7.63 -5.98
N PRO A 324 16.21 6.88 -5.32
CA PRO A 324 16.11 6.61 -3.88
C PRO A 324 16.97 7.58 -3.06
N GLU A 325 16.65 8.88 -3.01
CA GLU A 325 17.37 9.86 -2.16
C GLU A 325 16.48 10.99 -1.60
N VAL A 326 15.43 10.66 -0.82
CA VAL A 326 14.76 11.67 0.03
C VAL A 326 14.73 11.17 1.48
N PRO A 327 15.41 11.85 2.43
CA PRO A 327 15.36 11.54 3.85
C PRO A 327 13.94 11.62 4.42
N ASN A 328 13.56 10.68 5.29
CA ASN A 328 12.26 10.61 5.99
C ASN A 328 11.88 11.86 6.81
N SER A 329 12.80 12.79 7.06
CA SER A 329 12.51 14.05 7.75
C SER A 329 11.84 15.09 6.85
N MET A 330 11.97 15.00 5.52
CA MET A 330 11.30 15.92 4.58
C MET A 330 9.86 15.50 4.24
N LEU A 331 9.51 14.22 4.42
CA LEU A 331 8.15 13.70 4.21
C LEU A 331 7.12 14.20 5.23
N VAL A 332 7.56 14.81 6.35
CA VAL A 332 6.67 15.24 7.43
C VAL A 332 5.95 16.56 7.11
N LEU A 333 6.52 17.36 6.21
CA LEU A 333 5.95 18.65 5.78
C LEU A 333 5.15 18.56 4.48
N GLN A 334 5.18 17.44 3.74
CA GLN A 334 4.73 17.35 2.34
C GLN A 334 3.26 16.98 2.15
N ILE A 335 2.43 17.87 1.58
CA ILE A 335 1.05 17.53 1.11
C ILE A 335 1.12 16.46 0.00
N MET A 336 0.07 15.66 -0.16
CA MET A 336 0.04 14.63 -1.22
C MET A 336 -0.02 15.22 -2.63
N ASP A 337 -0.57 16.43 -2.78
CA ASP A 337 -0.54 17.20 -4.02
C ASP A 337 0.73 18.07 -4.12
N THR A 338 1.51 17.87 -5.18
CA THR A 338 2.86 18.46 -5.35
C THR A 338 2.91 19.91 -5.79
N ASN A 339 1.79 20.63 -5.97
CA ASN A 339 1.80 22.03 -6.44
C ASN A 339 2.57 23.04 -5.53
N TRP A 340 3.20 22.54 -4.46
CA TRP A 340 3.97 23.21 -3.42
C TRP A 340 3.35 24.51 -2.92
N GLU A 341 2.61 24.53 -1.83
CA GLU A 341 1.80 23.48 -1.22
C GLU A 341 0.40 24.06 -1.12
N SER A 342 -0.04 24.63 -2.24
CA SER A 342 -1.11 24.00 -3.01
C SER A 342 -1.39 24.76 -4.32
N LEU A 343 -1.18 26.09 -4.44
CA LEU A 343 -1.10 26.90 -5.69
C LEU A 343 -0.44 28.25 -5.29
N PRO A 344 0.87 28.44 -5.37
CA PRO A 344 1.50 29.73 -5.11
C PRO A 344 1.13 30.76 -6.19
N GLU A 345 0.96 32.04 -5.81
CA GLU A 345 0.63 33.10 -6.77
C GLU A 345 1.85 33.55 -7.59
N GLU A 346 3.04 33.34 -7.04
CA GLU A 346 4.33 33.72 -7.61
C GLU A 346 5.20 32.49 -7.95
N ASN A 347 6.38 32.72 -8.54
CA ASN A 347 7.36 31.66 -8.82
C ASN A 347 8.02 31.15 -7.52
N GLU A 348 7.25 30.41 -6.73
CA GLU A 348 7.67 29.72 -5.51
C GLU A 348 7.59 28.21 -5.74
N GLU A 349 8.35 27.69 -6.72
CA GLU A 349 8.29 26.30 -7.23
C GLU A 349 9.58 25.49 -6.98
N CYS A 350 9.43 24.23 -6.58
CA CYS A 350 10.40 23.21 -6.05
C CYS A 350 9.63 21.90 -6.07
N TYR A 351 9.13 21.61 -7.26
CA TYR A 351 8.67 20.30 -7.61
C TYR A 351 9.85 19.36 -7.53
N VAL A 352 9.60 18.14 -7.07
CA VAL A 352 10.60 17.06 -6.99
C VAL A 352 11.26 16.80 -8.36
N HIS A 353 10.57 17.14 -9.45
CA HIS A 353 11.03 16.99 -10.83
C HIS A 353 11.61 18.27 -11.45
N SER A 354 11.75 19.35 -10.68
CA SER A 354 12.34 20.59 -11.18
C SER A 354 13.83 20.40 -11.49
N PRO A 355 14.36 21.01 -12.56
CA PRO A 355 15.80 21.07 -12.80
C PRO A 355 16.58 21.58 -11.57
N GLU A 356 17.73 20.96 -11.26
CA GLU A 356 18.55 21.28 -10.08
C GLU A 356 19.01 22.75 -9.99
N ASN A 357 18.99 23.48 -11.11
CA ASN A 357 19.35 24.88 -11.18
C ASN A 357 18.20 25.85 -10.86
N ILE A 358 16.98 25.36 -10.62
CA ILE A 358 15.85 26.17 -10.15
C ILE A 358 15.93 26.25 -8.62
N PRO A 359 16.11 27.45 -8.03
CA PRO A 359 16.16 27.58 -6.58
C PRO A 359 14.84 27.19 -5.92
N CYS A 360 14.90 26.24 -5.00
CA CYS A 360 13.79 25.88 -4.12
C CYS A 360 13.49 27.03 -3.15
N LYS A 361 12.23 27.48 -3.05
CA LYS A 361 11.77 28.49 -2.07
C LYS A 361 10.82 27.86 -1.03
N GLN A 362 10.15 28.68 -0.22
CA GLN A 362 9.28 28.24 0.89
C GLN A 362 7.80 28.09 0.53
N GLY A 363 7.25 29.00 -0.26
CA GLY A 363 5.91 28.93 -0.82
C GLY A 363 4.87 28.90 0.27
N ARG A 364 3.85 28.04 0.12
CA ARG A 364 2.77 27.96 1.12
C ARG A 364 3.08 27.07 2.32
N ILE A 365 4.30 26.52 2.43
CA ILE A 365 4.67 25.61 3.52
C ILE A 365 4.93 26.43 4.80
N PRO A 366 4.40 26.03 5.97
CA PRO A 366 4.73 26.66 7.24
C PRO A 366 6.24 26.70 7.51
N LEU A 367 6.73 27.80 8.08
CA LEU A 367 8.16 28.00 8.35
C LEU A 367 8.69 27.08 9.45
N TYR A 368 7.84 26.78 10.42
CA TYR A 368 8.14 25.93 11.56
C TYR A 368 7.02 24.92 11.78
N ALA A 369 7.35 23.75 12.31
CA ALA A 369 6.38 22.73 12.66
C ALA A 369 6.65 22.14 14.05
N VAL A 370 5.59 22.02 14.84
CA VAL A 370 5.55 21.19 16.05
C VAL A 370 5.01 19.82 15.63
N ILE A 371 5.87 18.80 15.66
CA ILE A 371 5.46 17.42 15.47
C ILE A 371 4.98 16.90 16.82
N ALA A 372 3.68 17.01 17.08
CA ALA A 372 3.12 16.69 18.37
C ALA A 372 2.99 15.17 18.56
N GLU A 373 3.69 14.64 19.56
CA GLU A 373 3.61 13.25 20.03
C GLU A 373 2.61 13.08 21.17
N THR A 374 2.30 14.17 21.90
CA THR A 374 1.32 14.16 22.99
C THR A 374 0.29 15.29 22.88
N VAL A 375 -0.81 15.16 23.60
CA VAL A 375 -1.86 16.20 23.64
C VAL A 375 -1.32 17.48 24.30
N GLU A 376 -0.47 17.35 25.31
CA GLU A 376 0.15 18.47 26.03
C GLU A 376 1.04 19.32 25.10
N GLU A 377 1.70 18.70 24.13
CA GLU A 377 2.48 19.41 23.12
C GLU A 377 1.58 20.23 22.18
N VAL A 378 0.42 19.69 21.80
CA VAL A 378 -0.60 20.44 21.04
C VAL A 378 -1.08 21.65 21.85
N GLN A 379 -1.46 21.44 23.12
CA GLN A 379 -1.89 22.53 24.01
C GLN A 379 -0.80 23.60 24.18
N THR A 380 0.45 23.17 24.34
CA THR A 380 1.60 24.08 24.48
C THR A 380 1.84 24.87 23.20
N ALA A 381 1.73 24.24 22.03
CA ALA A 381 1.89 24.90 20.73
C ALA A 381 0.79 25.94 20.49
N VAL A 382 -0.46 25.62 20.82
CA VAL A 382 -1.59 26.56 20.71
C VAL A 382 -1.37 27.79 21.59
N ARG A 383 -1.04 27.58 22.88
CA ARG A 383 -0.76 28.68 23.81
C ARG A 383 0.45 29.51 23.36
N PHE A 384 1.53 28.86 22.90
CA PHE A 384 2.72 29.52 22.39
C PHE A 384 2.41 30.44 21.21
N ALA A 385 1.62 29.95 20.26
CA ALA A 385 1.21 30.70 19.08
C ALA A 385 0.30 31.87 19.46
N ARG A 386 -0.68 31.64 20.35
CA ARG A 386 -1.57 32.70 20.85
C ARG A 386 -0.77 33.82 21.53
N ASP A 387 0.12 33.47 22.45
CA ASP A 387 0.93 34.44 23.21
C ASP A 387 1.88 35.25 22.31
N ARG A 388 2.19 34.75 21.11
CA ARG A 388 3.07 35.38 20.13
C ARG A 388 2.35 35.89 18.89
N ASN A 389 1.02 35.81 18.86
CA ASN A 389 0.19 36.17 17.72
C ASN A 389 0.68 35.53 16.39
N LEU A 390 0.92 34.20 16.43
CA LEU A 390 1.33 33.43 15.27
C LEU A 390 0.13 32.76 14.61
N ARG A 391 0.07 32.80 13.28
CA ARG A 391 -0.89 32.00 12.49
C ARG A 391 -0.59 30.51 12.70
N ILE A 392 -1.60 29.72 13.08
CA ILE A 392 -1.49 28.26 13.14
C ILE A 392 -1.99 27.64 11.85
N VAL A 393 -1.32 26.58 11.41
CA VAL A 393 -1.85 25.61 10.46
C VAL A 393 -1.91 24.25 11.14
N VAL A 394 -3.08 23.61 11.12
CA VAL A 394 -3.26 22.26 11.68
C VAL A 394 -3.10 21.23 10.58
N ARG A 395 -2.19 20.28 10.78
CA ARG A 395 -1.90 19.26 9.79
C ARG A 395 -2.11 17.86 10.35
N ASN A 396 -2.93 17.09 9.63
CA ASN A 396 -3.05 15.65 9.80
C ASN A 396 -2.21 14.92 8.75
N THR A 397 -2.79 14.60 7.58
CA THR A 397 -2.10 13.82 6.54
C THR A 397 -1.57 14.66 5.39
N GLY A 398 -2.15 15.84 5.15
CA GLY A 398 -1.92 16.60 3.92
C GLY A 398 -2.79 16.16 2.75
N HIS A 399 -3.95 15.53 3.00
CA HIS A 399 -5.01 15.33 1.99
C HIS A 399 -5.91 16.56 1.82
N GLY A 400 -5.97 17.43 2.85
CA GLY A 400 -6.78 18.64 2.80
C GLY A 400 -6.09 19.67 1.92
N VAL A 401 -6.39 19.65 0.64
CA VAL A 401 -5.90 20.62 -0.35
C VAL A 401 -6.24 22.03 0.18
N TRP A 402 -5.30 22.96 0.15
CA TRP A 402 -5.41 24.37 0.62
C TRP A 402 -5.61 24.60 2.12
N ARG A 403 -6.16 23.65 2.88
CA ARG A 403 -6.62 23.85 4.26
C ARG A 403 -5.63 23.38 5.32
N SER A 404 -4.53 22.77 4.91
CA SER A 404 -3.48 22.22 5.79
C SER A 404 -2.07 22.77 5.52
N SER A 405 -2.00 23.89 4.79
CA SER A 405 -0.79 24.70 4.56
C SER A 405 -1.13 26.19 4.57
N GLY A 406 -0.13 27.03 4.76
CA GLY A 406 -0.26 28.49 4.73
C GLY A 406 1.08 29.18 4.93
N PRO A 407 1.38 30.25 4.17
CA PRO A 407 2.60 31.04 4.35
C PRO A 407 2.65 31.68 5.75
N ASP A 408 3.87 31.94 6.22
CA ASP A 408 4.17 32.66 7.47
C ASP A 408 3.44 32.10 8.71
N SER A 409 3.30 30.77 8.76
CA SER A 409 2.57 30.08 9.82
C SER A 409 3.42 29.10 10.63
N LEU A 410 2.94 28.77 11.82
CA LEU A 410 3.40 27.66 12.65
C LEU A 410 2.51 26.44 12.41
N GLN A 411 3.07 25.35 11.92
CA GLN A 411 2.35 24.10 11.77
C GLN A 411 2.25 23.36 13.11
N ILE A 412 1.06 22.88 13.44
CA ILE A 412 0.85 21.84 14.45
C ILE A 412 0.54 20.55 13.71
N ASN A 413 1.49 19.64 13.72
CA ASN A 413 1.47 18.40 12.97
C ASN A 413 1.09 17.24 13.90
N LEU A 414 -0.05 16.61 13.62
CA LEU A 414 -0.66 15.58 14.46
C LEU A 414 -0.24 14.16 14.05
N THR A 415 0.65 13.99 13.06
CA THR A 415 0.95 12.67 12.44
C THR A 415 1.41 11.59 13.41
N LYS A 416 1.90 11.97 14.60
CA LYS A 416 2.33 11.04 15.65
C LYS A 416 1.22 10.69 16.65
N LEU A 417 0.12 11.44 16.69
CA LEU A 417 -1.04 11.15 17.54
C LEU A 417 -1.89 10.03 16.92
N LYS A 418 -1.37 8.81 17.04
CA LYS A 418 -1.99 7.59 16.52
C LYS A 418 -2.26 6.61 17.65
N HIS A 419 -3.51 6.20 17.76
CA HIS A 419 -3.92 5.07 18.58
C HIS A 419 -5.24 4.53 18.03
N ILE A 420 -5.52 3.26 18.33
CA ILE A 420 -6.75 2.57 17.98
C ILE A 420 -7.17 1.77 19.21
N SER A 421 -8.32 2.09 19.78
CA SER A 421 -8.90 1.35 20.90
C SER A 421 -10.32 0.94 20.56
N HIS A 422 -10.55 -0.35 20.41
CA HIS A 422 -11.86 -0.92 20.12
C HIS A 422 -12.59 -1.30 21.42
N THR A 423 -13.83 -0.84 21.58
CA THR A 423 -14.66 -1.04 22.79
C THR A 423 -16.02 -1.57 22.38
N MET A 424 -16.48 -2.66 23.01
CA MET A 424 -17.80 -3.26 22.71
C MET A 424 -18.98 -2.50 23.32
N ASP A 425 -18.76 -1.89 24.50
CA ASP A 425 -19.77 -1.18 25.28
C ASP A 425 -19.29 0.24 25.58
N PHE A 426 -19.20 1.08 24.55
CA PHE A 426 -18.71 2.44 24.72
C PHE A 426 -19.75 3.32 25.41
N ILE A 427 -19.35 3.94 26.52
CA ILE A 427 -20.13 4.95 27.24
C ILE A 427 -19.42 6.29 27.03
N PRO A 428 -20.04 7.27 26.34
CA PRO A 428 -19.49 8.61 26.20
C PRO A 428 -19.27 9.27 27.55
N GLN A 429 -18.28 10.15 27.64
CA GLN A 429 -18.04 10.92 28.85
C GLN A 429 -19.27 11.78 29.20
N GLY A 430 -19.73 11.69 30.45
CA GLY A 430 -20.96 12.34 30.91
C GLY A 430 -22.25 11.55 30.64
N GLY A 431 -22.18 10.49 29.84
CA GLY A 431 -23.28 9.55 29.61
C GLY A 431 -23.35 8.44 30.67
N THR A 432 -24.48 7.75 30.72
CA THR A 432 -24.71 6.61 31.64
C THR A 432 -25.04 5.30 30.93
N GLU A 433 -25.31 5.33 29.63
CA GLU A 433 -25.72 4.17 28.84
C GLU A 433 -24.71 3.88 27.73
N SER A 434 -24.55 2.60 27.40
CA SER A 434 -23.70 2.14 26.30
C SER A 434 -24.33 2.50 24.95
N LEU A 435 -23.53 3.08 24.05
CA LEU A 435 -23.89 3.30 22.64
C LEU A 435 -23.51 2.12 21.74
N GLY A 436 -23.05 1.01 22.34
CA GLY A 436 -22.58 -0.19 21.67
C GLY A 436 -21.12 -0.10 21.24
N GLN A 437 -20.80 -0.85 20.19
CA GLN A 437 -19.43 -1.01 19.72
C GLN A 437 -18.91 0.29 19.08
N ALA A 438 -17.73 0.72 19.50
CA ALA A 438 -17.07 1.94 19.02
C ALA A 438 -15.55 1.78 18.98
N VAL A 439 -14.89 2.65 18.22
CA VAL A 439 -13.44 2.73 18.17
C VAL A 439 -13.00 4.15 18.46
N THR A 440 -12.13 4.31 19.45
CA THR A 440 -11.42 5.56 19.74
C THR A 440 -10.11 5.61 18.96
N LEU A 441 -9.93 6.70 18.22
CA LEU A 441 -8.85 6.92 17.27
C LEU A 441 -8.04 8.14 17.69
N GLY A 442 -6.72 8.06 17.54
CA GLY A 442 -5.87 9.25 17.51
C GLY A 442 -6.14 10.09 16.26
N ALA A 443 -5.92 11.40 16.36
CA ALA A 443 -6.19 12.35 15.29
C ALA A 443 -5.65 11.92 13.91
N ALA A 444 -4.46 11.31 13.87
CA ALA A 444 -3.78 10.93 12.63
C ALA A 444 -3.86 9.46 12.26
N THR A 445 -4.81 8.71 12.83
CA THR A 445 -5.05 7.33 12.39
C THR A 445 -5.56 7.31 10.95
N LEU A 446 -4.86 6.59 10.09
CA LEU A 446 -5.13 6.50 8.65
C LEU A 446 -6.18 5.42 8.34
N ALA A 447 -6.86 5.56 7.21
CA ALA A 447 -7.88 4.62 6.75
C ALA A 447 -7.36 3.17 6.73
N TYR A 448 -6.18 2.92 6.15
CA TYR A 448 -5.61 1.56 6.11
C TYR A 448 -5.29 1.00 7.50
N GLU A 449 -4.87 1.85 8.45
CA GLU A 449 -4.51 1.42 9.81
C GLU A 449 -5.75 0.93 10.55
N ILE A 450 -6.86 1.67 10.46
CA ILE A 450 -8.12 1.26 11.08
C ILE A 450 -8.79 0.10 10.35
N SER A 451 -8.73 0.05 9.01
CA SER A 451 -9.27 -1.08 8.25
C SER A 451 -8.55 -2.38 8.57
N ASN A 452 -7.22 -2.35 8.73
CA ASN A 452 -6.43 -3.51 9.14
C ASN A 452 -6.74 -3.96 10.57
N ALA A 453 -6.93 -3.02 11.49
CA ALA A 453 -7.37 -3.33 12.84
C ALA A 453 -8.77 -3.97 12.84
N GLY A 454 -9.70 -3.43 12.05
CA GLY A 454 -11.04 -3.98 11.87
C GLY A 454 -11.06 -5.37 11.26
N ALA A 455 -10.22 -5.66 10.27
CA ALA A 455 -10.09 -7.00 9.69
C ALA A 455 -9.58 -8.03 10.72
N LYS A 456 -8.67 -7.62 11.61
CA LYS A 456 -8.14 -8.48 12.66
C LYS A 456 -9.17 -8.76 13.76
N ASP A 457 -9.86 -7.71 14.21
CA ASP A 457 -10.75 -7.76 15.38
C ASP A 457 -12.24 -7.90 14.99
N ARG A 458 -12.52 -8.09 13.70
CA ARG A 458 -13.85 -8.39 13.12
C ARG A 458 -14.89 -7.29 13.30
N TYR A 459 -14.47 -6.05 13.07
CA TYR A 459 -15.35 -4.89 13.01
C TYR A 459 -15.09 -4.03 11.77
N ILE A 460 -16.04 -3.15 11.47
CA ILE A 460 -15.98 -2.21 10.35
C ILE A 460 -16.15 -0.79 10.90
N VAL A 461 -15.30 0.12 10.43
CA VAL A 461 -15.47 1.57 10.60
C VAL A 461 -15.59 2.20 9.22
N LEU A 462 -16.38 3.26 9.10
CA LEU A 462 -16.53 3.98 7.84
C LEU A 462 -15.23 4.72 7.52
N VAL A 463 -14.62 4.35 6.40
CA VAL A 463 -13.40 4.97 5.86
C VAL A 463 -13.67 5.56 4.47
N GLY A 464 -12.78 6.45 4.02
CA GLY A 464 -12.78 6.95 2.64
C GLY A 464 -12.30 5.89 1.65
N THR A 465 -12.32 6.24 0.36
CA THR A 465 -11.79 5.37 -0.71
C THR A 465 -10.26 5.39 -0.80
N CYS A 466 -9.63 6.43 -0.27
CA CYS A 466 -8.18 6.61 -0.24
C CYS A 466 -7.59 6.09 1.08
N SER A 467 -6.58 5.23 0.97
CA SER A 467 -6.03 4.45 2.08
C SER A 467 -5.22 5.29 3.08
N THR A 468 -4.70 6.43 2.64
CA THR A 468 -3.84 7.34 3.42
C THR A 468 -4.60 8.54 4.01
N VAL A 469 -5.93 8.59 3.88
CA VAL A 469 -6.75 9.64 4.49
C VAL A 469 -6.79 9.48 6.01
N GLY A 470 -6.59 10.57 6.75
CA GLY A 470 -6.73 10.60 8.21
C GLY A 470 -8.20 10.67 8.62
N ILE A 471 -8.69 9.61 9.26
CA ILE A 471 -10.13 9.40 9.48
C ILE A 471 -10.72 10.45 10.43
N ALA A 472 -10.03 10.75 11.54
CA ALA A 472 -10.48 11.73 12.53
C ALA A 472 -10.26 13.20 12.11
N GLY A 473 -9.58 13.44 10.98
CA GLY A 473 -9.27 14.77 10.48
C GLY A 473 -10.40 15.42 9.67
N GLY A 474 -10.01 16.21 8.67
CA GLY A 474 -10.94 16.90 7.77
C GLY A 474 -11.94 15.97 7.08
N PHE A 475 -11.60 14.69 6.89
CA PHE A 475 -12.51 13.67 6.34
C PHE A 475 -13.82 13.60 7.12
N LEU A 476 -13.78 13.19 8.39
CA LEU A 476 -14.97 13.08 9.23
C LEU A 476 -15.53 14.47 9.56
N GLN A 477 -14.67 15.44 9.85
CA GLN A 477 -15.11 16.78 10.26
C GLN A 477 -15.82 17.55 9.13
N GLY A 478 -15.58 17.20 7.87
CA GLY A 478 -16.27 17.76 6.70
C GLY A 478 -17.53 17.00 6.26
N GLY A 479 -17.91 15.93 6.97
CA GLY A 479 -19.01 15.03 6.61
C GLY A 479 -18.48 13.63 6.35
N GLY A 480 -17.59 13.51 5.35
CA GLY A 480 -16.91 12.27 5.00
C GLY A 480 -17.64 11.50 3.90
N VAL A 481 -16.91 11.23 2.82
CA VAL A 481 -17.39 10.40 1.72
C VAL A 481 -16.93 8.97 1.96
N SER A 482 -17.85 8.06 2.29
CA SER A 482 -17.54 6.65 2.50
C SER A 482 -18.28 5.74 1.53
N TYR A 483 -17.60 4.70 1.08
CA TYR A 483 -18.21 3.64 0.28
C TYR A 483 -19.41 2.99 0.98
N LEU A 484 -19.38 2.92 2.32
CA LEU A 484 -20.43 2.30 3.14
C LEU A 484 -21.51 3.29 3.59
N ALA A 485 -21.45 4.55 3.14
CA ALA A 485 -22.39 5.57 3.58
C ALA A 485 -23.87 5.24 3.28
N PRO A 486 -24.24 4.65 2.12
CA PRO A 486 -25.62 4.24 1.86
C PRO A 486 -26.22 3.26 2.89
N ILE A 487 -25.37 2.57 3.64
CA ILE A 487 -25.76 1.52 4.59
C ILE A 487 -25.75 2.06 6.02
N TYR A 488 -24.76 2.87 6.36
CA TYR A 488 -24.48 3.26 7.75
C TYR A 488 -24.56 4.77 8.03
N GLY A 489 -24.86 5.59 7.02
CA GLY A 489 -24.80 7.06 7.12
C GLY A 489 -23.40 7.59 6.84
N THR A 490 -23.20 8.90 6.93
CA THR A 490 -21.86 9.49 6.72
C THR A 490 -20.92 9.18 7.91
N PRO A 491 -19.60 9.28 7.75
CA PRO A 491 -18.65 9.29 8.87
C PRO A 491 -18.99 10.31 9.95
N ALA A 492 -19.44 11.53 9.59
CA ALA A 492 -19.92 12.52 10.55
C ALA A 492 -21.16 12.05 11.31
N ASP A 493 -22.07 11.31 10.67
CA ASP A 493 -23.23 10.70 11.35
C ASP A 493 -22.80 9.70 12.43
N ASN A 494 -21.60 9.15 12.31
CA ASN A 494 -21.06 8.07 13.13
C ASN A 494 -20.06 8.53 14.21
N ALA A 495 -19.73 9.82 14.27
CA ALA A 495 -18.94 10.37 15.37
C ALA A 495 -19.76 10.36 16.67
N LEU A 496 -19.14 9.88 17.75
CA LEU A 496 -19.76 9.77 19.07
C LEU A 496 -19.15 10.74 20.08
N GLU A 497 -17.86 11.05 19.95
CA GLU A 497 -17.13 11.91 20.89
C GLU A 497 -15.85 12.45 20.26
N PHE A 498 -15.47 13.68 20.60
CA PHE A 498 -14.19 14.28 20.24
C PHE A 498 -13.47 14.80 21.48
N ALA A 499 -12.17 14.56 21.60
CA ALA A 499 -11.29 15.31 22.48
C ALA A 499 -10.64 16.43 21.66
N VAL A 500 -10.78 17.67 22.11
CA VAL A 500 -10.49 18.88 21.32
C VAL A 500 -9.63 19.83 22.14
N VAL A 501 -8.55 20.33 21.55
CA VAL A 501 -7.80 21.46 22.09
C VAL A 501 -8.41 22.75 21.54
N THR A 502 -8.91 23.62 22.42
CA THR A 502 -9.57 24.89 22.07
C THR A 502 -8.58 25.99 21.71
N ALA A 503 -9.07 27.17 21.31
CA ALA A 503 -8.24 28.34 20.98
C ALA A 503 -7.46 28.84 22.22
N GLU A 504 -7.98 28.59 23.42
CA GLU A 504 -7.34 28.90 24.69
C GLU A 504 -6.21 27.91 25.04
N GLY A 505 -6.13 26.78 24.32
CA GLY A 505 -5.21 25.68 24.57
C GLY A 505 -5.73 24.66 25.59
N ASP A 506 -7.01 24.69 25.94
CA ASP A 506 -7.61 23.76 26.91
C ASP A 506 -8.13 22.50 26.22
N LEU A 507 -8.03 21.36 26.90
CA LEU A 507 -8.56 20.09 26.41
C LEU A 507 -10.00 19.91 26.90
N VAL A 508 -10.94 19.85 25.98
CA VAL A 508 -12.36 19.61 26.25
C VAL A 508 -12.84 18.36 25.52
N VAL A 509 -13.95 17.79 25.97
CA VAL A 509 -14.59 16.64 25.30
C VAL A 509 -15.97 17.02 24.81
N ALA A 510 -16.20 16.95 23.51
CA ALA A 510 -17.45 17.31 22.86
C ALA A 510 -18.22 16.06 22.41
N ASN A 511 -19.45 15.90 22.90
CA ASN A 511 -20.37 14.80 22.59
C ASN A 511 -21.83 15.24 22.85
N ASP A 512 -22.78 14.29 22.83
CA ASP A 512 -24.21 14.58 23.08
C ASP A 512 -24.53 15.01 24.53
N PHE A 513 -23.58 14.93 25.47
CA PHE A 513 -23.78 15.23 26.90
C PHE A 513 -23.07 16.50 27.36
N GLN A 514 -22.05 16.95 26.64
CA GLN A 514 -21.23 18.12 26.99
C GLN A 514 -20.68 18.78 25.72
N HIS A 515 -20.63 20.12 25.72
CA HIS A 515 -20.18 20.92 24.58
C HIS A 515 -20.86 20.52 23.25
N GLN A 516 -22.19 20.36 23.30
CA GLN A 516 -23.02 19.82 22.22
C GLN A 516 -23.00 20.68 20.95
N ASP A 517 -22.82 21.98 21.10
CA ASP A 517 -22.65 22.95 20.03
C ASP A 517 -21.33 22.71 19.28
N LEU A 518 -20.21 22.56 20.00
CA LEU A 518 -18.92 22.18 19.42
C LEU A 518 -18.99 20.79 18.78
N PHE A 519 -19.65 19.83 19.43
CA PHE A 519 -19.86 18.49 18.89
C PHE A 519 -20.59 18.53 17.55
N TRP A 520 -21.67 19.30 17.46
CA TRP A 520 -22.42 19.50 16.23
C TRP A 520 -21.56 20.13 15.14
N ALA A 521 -20.78 21.17 15.48
CA ALA A 521 -19.91 21.86 14.53
C ALA A 521 -18.79 20.96 13.98
N LEU A 522 -18.18 20.12 14.82
CA LEU A 522 -17.16 19.15 14.41
C LEU A 522 -17.71 18.02 13.53
N ARG A 523 -19.04 17.85 13.45
CA ARG A 523 -19.70 16.85 12.60
C ARG A 523 -20.22 17.47 11.31
N GLY A 524 -19.31 17.86 10.42
CA GLY A 524 -19.64 18.39 9.09
C GLY A 524 -19.37 19.89 8.89
N GLY A 525 -18.98 20.62 9.93
CA GLY A 525 -18.60 22.04 9.84
C GLY A 525 -17.22 22.28 9.23
N GLY A 526 -16.47 21.23 8.92
CA GLY A 526 -15.14 21.30 8.33
C GLY A 526 -14.03 21.38 9.37
N GLY A 527 -12.94 20.64 9.15
CA GLY A 527 -11.82 20.59 10.10
C GLY A 527 -10.96 21.87 10.10
N GLY A 528 -10.27 22.09 11.22
CA GLY A 528 -9.30 23.17 11.37
C GLY A 528 -9.87 24.56 11.66
N THR A 529 -11.15 24.67 12.04
CA THR A 529 -11.78 25.97 12.38
C THR A 529 -12.30 26.07 13.82
N PHE A 530 -12.81 25.00 14.43
CA PHE A 530 -13.40 25.07 15.78
C PHE A 530 -12.44 24.70 16.91
N GLY A 531 -11.29 24.11 16.57
CA GLY A 531 -10.35 23.52 17.52
C GLY A 531 -9.52 22.40 16.89
N ILE A 532 -8.58 21.86 17.65
CA ILE A 532 -7.75 20.73 17.22
C ILE A 532 -8.28 19.44 17.82
N ALA A 533 -9.00 18.64 17.04
CA ALA A 533 -9.41 17.30 17.45
C ALA A 533 -8.17 16.39 17.57
N VAL A 534 -7.83 15.99 18.79
CA VAL A 534 -6.66 15.14 19.11
C VAL A 534 -7.02 13.66 19.25
N SER A 535 -8.29 13.37 19.55
CA SER A 535 -8.86 12.01 19.59
C SER A 535 -10.34 12.05 19.17
N THR A 536 -10.82 10.98 18.56
CA THR A 536 -12.22 10.86 18.12
C THR A 536 -12.71 9.44 18.31
N THR A 537 -13.89 9.29 18.92
CA THR A 537 -14.58 8.01 19.01
C THR A 537 -15.67 7.94 17.96
N VAL A 538 -15.67 6.86 17.17
CA VAL A 538 -16.63 6.59 16.10
C VAL A 538 -17.32 5.26 16.31
N ARG A 539 -18.56 5.14 15.85
CA ARG A 539 -19.30 3.88 15.85
C ARG A 539 -18.58 2.83 15.00
N ALA A 540 -18.57 1.59 15.49
CA ALA A 540 -18.05 0.44 14.76
C ALA A 540 -19.15 -0.61 14.56
N TYR A 541 -19.13 -1.26 13.41
CA TYR A 541 -20.15 -2.21 12.97
C TYR A 541 -19.62 -3.63 12.97
N PRO A 542 -20.46 -4.64 13.19
CA PRO A 542 -20.05 -6.04 13.06
C PRO A 542 -19.55 -6.37 11.66
N ASP A 543 -18.53 -7.22 11.55
CA ASP A 543 -18.09 -7.76 10.27
C ASP A 543 -19.16 -8.68 9.65
N VAL A 544 -19.53 -8.39 8.41
CA VAL A 544 -20.59 -9.08 7.65
C VAL A 544 -20.03 -9.65 6.35
N SER A 545 -20.78 -10.51 5.69
CA SER A 545 -20.42 -10.99 4.35
C SER A 545 -20.77 -9.94 3.29
N ALA A 546 -20.05 -9.95 2.17
CA ALA A 546 -20.33 -9.06 1.05
C ALA A 546 -20.09 -9.76 -0.29
N VAL A 547 -20.83 -9.35 -1.32
CA VAL A 547 -20.51 -9.66 -2.71
C VAL A 547 -19.95 -8.39 -3.36
N ASP A 548 -18.70 -8.45 -3.78
CA ASP A 548 -18.03 -7.38 -4.54
C ASP A 548 -18.34 -7.56 -6.03
N VAL A 549 -18.81 -6.49 -6.65
CA VAL A 549 -19.24 -6.44 -8.05
C VAL A 549 -18.36 -5.46 -8.80
N TRP A 550 -17.87 -5.91 -9.94
CA TRP A 550 -17.10 -5.08 -10.85
C TRP A 550 -17.67 -5.20 -12.26
N VAL A 551 -18.01 -4.05 -12.85
CA VAL A 551 -18.33 -3.92 -14.28
C VAL A 551 -17.29 -2.99 -14.87
N ASN A 552 -16.61 -3.41 -15.93
CA ASN A 552 -15.64 -2.57 -16.63
C ASN A 552 -15.90 -2.56 -18.13
N VAL A 553 -16.12 -1.37 -18.67
CA VAL A 553 -16.26 -1.11 -20.10
C VAL A 553 -15.03 -0.36 -20.57
N THR A 554 -14.29 -0.95 -21.50
CA THR A 554 -13.10 -0.33 -22.10
C THR A 554 -13.30 -0.17 -23.59
N GLY A 555 -12.91 0.98 -24.13
CA GLY A 555 -12.96 1.29 -25.54
C GLY A 555 -11.61 1.79 -26.06
N PRO A 556 -11.39 1.75 -27.39
CA PRO A 556 -10.29 2.50 -27.99
C PRO A 556 -10.48 4.00 -27.67
N SER A 557 -9.37 4.72 -27.48
CA SER A 557 -9.33 6.11 -27.01
C SER A 557 -10.11 7.12 -27.87
N ASN A 558 -10.53 6.73 -29.07
CA ASN A 558 -11.31 7.53 -30.01
C ASN A 558 -12.83 7.27 -29.99
N SER A 559 -13.34 6.37 -29.14
CA SER A 559 -14.75 5.99 -29.07
C SER A 559 -15.39 6.33 -27.72
N THR A 560 -15.62 7.63 -27.47
CA THR A 560 -16.24 8.14 -26.22
C THR A 560 -17.74 7.84 -26.13
N GLU A 561 -18.44 7.64 -27.26
CA GLU A 561 -19.89 7.40 -27.28
C GLU A 561 -20.29 6.13 -26.50
N ALA A 562 -19.53 5.03 -26.66
CA ALA A 562 -19.79 3.79 -25.94
C ALA A 562 -19.60 3.92 -24.42
N ILE A 563 -18.64 4.76 -24.00
CA ILE A 563 -18.36 5.02 -22.58
C ILE A 563 -19.53 5.79 -21.96
N TRP A 564 -19.94 6.90 -22.58
CA TRP A 564 -21.07 7.69 -22.08
C TRP A 564 -22.38 6.91 -22.13
N THR A 565 -22.59 6.09 -23.16
CA THR A 565 -23.73 5.17 -23.25
C THR A 565 -23.72 4.16 -22.10
N ALA A 566 -22.58 3.53 -21.83
CA ALA A 566 -22.45 2.59 -20.71
C ALA A 566 -22.66 3.29 -19.35
N THR A 567 -22.08 4.46 -19.13
CA THR A 567 -22.30 5.28 -17.94
C THR A 567 -23.78 5.54 -17.72
N ARG A 568 -24.52 5.94 -18.78
CA ARG A 568 -25.97 6.16 -18.70
C ARG A 568 -26.71 4.90 -18.24
N GLU A 569 -26.43 3.75 -18.87
CA GLU A 569 -27.14 2.51 -18.52
C GLU A 569 -26.80 2.03 -17.10
N ILE A 570 -25.56 2.23 -16.63
CA ILE A 570 -25.18 1.95 -15.24
C ILE A 570 -25.95 2.84 -14.27
N LEU A 571 -26.06 4.15 -14.56
CA LEU A 571 -26.74 5.10 -13.68
C LEU A 571 -28.24 4.80 -13.52
N ARG A 572 -28.87 4.14 -14.50
CA ARG A 572 -30.26 3.66 -14.34
C ARG A 572 -30.44 2.66 -13.21
N MET A 573 -29.36 2.00 -12.76
CA MET A 573 -29.42 1.10 -11.61
C MET A 573 -29.38 1.81 -10.27
N TYR A 574 -28.92 3.07 -10.19
CA TYR A 574 -28.70 3.76 -8.91
C TYR A 574 -29.94 3.79 -8.02
N PRO A 575 -31.15 4.12 -8.52
CA PRO A 575 -32.36 4.06 -7.70
C PRO A 575 -32.65 2.66 -7.13
N ALA A 576 -32.34 1.60 -7.87
CA ALA A 576 -32.55 0.21 -7.44
C ALA A 576 -31.47 -0.29 -6.46
N LEU A 577 -30.25 0.26 -6.54
CA LEU A 577 -29.16 0.00 -5.59
C LEU A 577 -29.31 0.82 -4.30
N ASN A 578 -30.24 1.77 -4.24
CA ASN A 578 -30.48 2.59 -3.05
C ASN A 578 -31.28 1.87 -1.95
N ASP A 579 -30.96 0.60 -1.65
CA ASP A 579 -31.76 -0.30 -0.81
C ASP A 579 -31.17 -0.51 0.59
N LYS A 580 -30.14 0.27 0.96
CA LYS A 580 -29.33 0.13 2.20
C LYS A 580 -28.58 -1.19 2.33
N LYS A 581 -28.49 -1.98 1.27
CA LYS A 581 -27.66 -3.19 1.20
C LYS A 581 -26.56 -3.05 0.17
N HIS A 582 -26.73 -2.13 -0.78
CA HIS A 582 -25.76 -1.88 -1.81
C HIS A 582 -25.02 -0.56 -1.61
N THR A 583 -23.84 -0.56 -2.19
CA THR A 583 -22.92 0.58 -2.30
C THR A 583 -22.45 0.60 -3.74
N ALA A 584 -22.22 1.77 -4.33
CA ALA A 584 -21.82 1.86 -5.73
C ALA A 584 -20.99 3.11 -6.00
N ILE A 585 -19.93 2.96 -6.79
CA ILE A 585 -19.16 4.06 -7.36
C ILE A 585 -18.98 3.79 -8.85
N VAL A 586 -19.24 4.81 -9.66
CA VAL A 586 -18.88 4.82 -11.08
C VAL A 586 -17.70 5.75 -11.26
N GLY A 587 -16.63 5.26 -11.88
CA GLY A 587 -15.51 6.08 -12.34
C GLY A 587 -15.48 6.12 -13.86
N VAL A 588 -15.28 7.31 -14.43
CA VAL A 588 -15.26 7.55 -15.87
C VAL A 588 -13.93 8.21 -16.24
N ILE A 589 -13.18 7.59 -17.16
CA ILE A 589 -11.94 8.12 -17.72
C ILE A 589 -12.15 8.24 -19.23
N PRO A 590 -12.68 9.38 -19.71
CA PRO A 590 -13.02 9.56 -21.12
C PRO A 590 -11.78 9.82 -21.98
N ASN A 591 -10.73 10.40 -21.40
CA ASN A 591 -9.47 10.70 -22.06
C ASN A 591 -8.29 10.15 -21.22
N PRO A 592 -7.88 8.89 -21.44
CA PRO A 592 -6.83 8.25 -20.63
C PRO A 592 -5.43 8.77 -21.01
N PHE A 593 -4.43 8.46 -20.18
CA PHE A 593 -3.03 8.66 -20.58
C PHE A 593 -2.67 7.83 -21.83
N PRO A 594 -1.69 8.27 -22.64
CA PRO A 594 -1.22 7.51 -23.78
C PRO A 594 -0.87 6.06 -23.41
N GLY A 595 -1.42 5.10 -24.17
CA GLY A 595 -1.22 3.66 -23.92
C GLY A 595 -2.27 2.99 -23.03
N TYR A 596 -3.20 3.75 -22.43
CA TYR A 596 -4.32 3.21 -21.66
C TYR A 596 -5.65 3.37 -22.40
N PRO A 597 -6.60 2.44 -22.23
CA PRO A 597 -7.92 2.55 -22.84
C PRO A 597 -8.79 3.55 -22.10
N ALA A 598 -9.67 4.24 -22.83
CA ALA A 598 -10.73 5.03 -22.22
C ALA A 598 -11.77 4.05 -21.65
N GLY A 599 -12.44 4.42 -20.56
CA GLY A 599 -13.37 3.48 -19.96
C GLY A 599 -14.26 4.04 -18.86
N VAL A 600 -15.25 3.23 -18.51
CA VAL A 600 -16.08 3.40 -17.33
C VAL A 600 -16.04 2.11 -16.53
N TYR A 601 -15.87 2.25 -15.22
CA TYR A 601 -15.95 1.14 -14.28
C TYR A 601 -16.99 1.43 -13.21
N LEU A 602 -17.76 0.41 -12.86
CA LEU A 602 -18.62 0.37 -11.68
C LEU A 602 -17.99 -0.60 -10.69
N THR A 603 -17.77 -0.13 -9.48
CA THR A 603 -17.58 -1.01 -8.33
C THR A 603 -18.83 -0.92 -7.47
N SER A 604 -19.35 -2.05 -7.01
CA SER A 604 -20.48 -2.11 -6.09
C SER A 604 -20.29 -3.21 -5.07
N ARG A 605 -20.81 -3.06 -3.85
CA ARG A 605 -20.85 -4.14 -2.85
C ARG A 605 -22.25 -4.34 -2.33
N ALA A 606 -22.68 -5.61 -2.27
CA ALA A 606 -23.94 -6.04 -1.69
C ALA A 606 -23.69 -6.76 -0.37
N LEU A 607 -24.19 -6.26 0.75
CA LEU A 607 -24.00 -6.88 2.07
C LEU A 607 -25.01 -8.00 2.31
N ASP A 608 -24.55 -9.06 2.99
CA ASP A 608 -25.34 -10.25 3.35
C ASP A 608 -26.12 -10.83 2.16
N ALA A 609 -25.48 -10.82 1.00
CA ALA A 609 -26.02 -11.26 -0.27
C ALA A 609 -25.29 -12.50 -0.80
N THR A 610 -25.92 -13.20 -1.75
CA THR A 610 -25.30 -14.29 -2.49
C THR A 610 -24.95 -13.83 -3.91
N THR A 611 -23.95 -14.45 -4.52
CA THR A 611 -23.59 -14.18 -5.92
C THR A 611 -24.76 -14.41 -6.87
N ALA A 612 -25.63 -15.39 -6.59
CA ALA A 612 -26.83 -15.65 -7.38
C ALA A 612 -27.84 -14.49 -7.31
N SER A 613 -28.11 -13.97 -6.10
CA SER A 613 -28.97 -12.80 -5.89
C SER A 613 -28.45 -11.58 -6.64
N VAL A 614 -27.15 -11.31 -6.53
CA VAL A 614 -26.50 -10.16 -7.17
C VAL A 614 -26.47 -10.31 -8.69
N ASN A 615 -26.11 -11.49 -9.21
CA ASN A 615 -26.13 -11.76 -10.65
C ASN A 615 -27.53 -11.53 -11.25
N ALA A 616 -28.60 -11.92 -10.55
CA ALA A 616 -29.96 -11.69 -10.99
C ALA A 616 -30.31 -10.19 -11.04
N GLN A 617 -29.82 -9.40 -10.08
CA GLN A 617 -30.04 -7.95 -10.03
C GLN A 617 -29.28 -7.20 -11.14
N TYR A 618 -28.09 -7.66 -11.51
CA TYR A 618 -27.25 -7.06 -12.56
C TYR A 618 -27.59 -7.54 -13.97
N ALA A 619 -28.25 -8.69 -14.12
CA ALA A 619 -28.62 -9.26 -15.42
C ALA A 619 -29.33 -8.28 -16.39
N PRO A 620 -30.26 -7.40 -15.95
CA PRO A 620 -30.89 -6.43 -16.84
C PRO A 620 -29.90 -5.42 -17.44
N LEU A 621 -28.93 -4.94 -16.64
CA LEU A 621 -27.85 -4.06 -17.15
C LEU A 621 -27.00 -4.79 -18.18
N LEU A 622 -26.56 -6.01 -17.85
CA LEU A 622 -25.70 -6.80 -18.71
C LEU A 622 -26.38 -7.09 -20.07
N ALA A 623 -27.65 -7.51 -20.04
CA ALA A 623 -28.45 -7.73 -21.25
C ALA A 623 -28.64 -6.44 -22.08
N ARG A 624 -28.72 -5.29 -21.41
CA ARG A 624 -28.82 -3.99 -22.07
C ARG A 624 -27.51 -3.61 -22.75
N LEU A 625 -26.37 -3.83 -22.11
CA LEU A 625 -25.05 -3.61 -22.71
C LEU A 625 -24.83 -4.54 -23.92
N ASP A 626 -25.22 -5.81 -23.81
CA ASP A 626 -25.18 -6.78 -24.92
C ASP A 626 -26.03 -6.32 -26.11
N ALA A 627 -27.27 -5.88 -25.85
CA ALA A 627 -28.18 -5.39 -26.89
C ALA A 627 -27.65 -4.13 -27.61
N LEU A 628 -26.85 -3.32 -26.92
CA LEU A 628 -26.18 -2.14 -27.47
C LEU A 628 -24.83 -2.47 -28.13
N GLY A 629 -24.40 -3.73 -28.11
CA GLY A 629 -23.10 -4.16 -28.66
C GLY A 629 -21.90 -3.64 -27.86
N ILE A 630 -22.09 -3.25 -26.60
CA ILE A 630 -21.03 -2.72 -25.73
C ILE A 630 -20.30 -3.87 -25.06
N LYS A 631 -18.98 -3.96 -25.28
CA LYS A 631 -18.15 -4.98 -24.64
C LYS A 631 -17.81 -4.59 -23.20
N TYR A 632 -17.98 -5.53 -22.29
CA TYR A 632 -17.69 -5.31 -20.87
C TYR A 632 -17.01 -6.54 -20.24
N ARG A 633 -16.39 -6.33 -19.08
CA ARG A 633 -16.02 -7.38 -18.13
C ARG A 633 -16.93 -7.26 -16.92
N TYR A 634 -17.42 -8.39 -16.43
CA TYR A 634 -18.27 -8.46 -15.24
C TYR A 634 -17.74 -9.53 -14.30
N SER A 635 -17.70 -9.22 -13.00
CA SER A 635 -17.46 -10.19 -11.95
C SER A 635 -18.32 -9.88 -10.73
N ALA A 636 -18.81 -10.93 -10.08
CA ALA A 636 -19.40 -10.87 -8.76
C ALA A 636 -18.71 -11.91 -7.86
N THR A 637 -18.03 -11.45 -6.82
CA THR A 637 -17.17 -12.28 -5.97
C THR A 637 -17.68 -12.22 -4.54
N PHE A 638 -17.93 -13.39 -3.94
CA PHE A 638 -18.34 -13.48 -2.54
C PHE A 638 -17.13 -13.36 -1.62
N HIS A 639 -17.26 -12.53 -0.59
CA HIS A 639 -16.31 -12.34 0.49
C HIS A 639 -17.00 -12.65 1.83
N PRO A 640 -16.47 -13.58 2.64
CA PRO A 640 -17.06 -13.91 3.93
C PRO A 640 -16.87 -12.82 5.00
N SER A 641 -15.99 -11.85 4.74
CA SER A 641 -15.64 -10.75 5.65
C SER A 641 -15.49 -9.45 4.86
N LEU A 642 -16.41 -8.52 5.09
CA LEU A 642 -16.33 -7.16 4.56
C LEU A 642 -15.14 -6.42 5.18
N ALA A 643 -14.83 -6.64 6.46
CA ALA A 643 -13.67 -6.03 7.10
C ALA A 643 -12.37 -6.40 6.37
N THR A 644 -12.23 -7.68 5.98
CA THR A 644 -11.09 -8.14 5.16
C THR A 644 -11.08 -7.50 3.78
N LEU A 645 -12.24 -7.37 3.13
CA LEU A 645 -12.36 -6.72 1.81
C LEU A 645 -12.03 -5.21 1.87
N VAL A 646 -12.45 -4.50 2.92
CA VAL A 646 -12.12 -3.09 3.12
C VAL A 646 -10.64 -2.91 3.45
N ALA A 647 -10.02 -3.86 4.17
CA ALA A 647 -8.58 -3.85 4.40
C ALA A 647 -7.73 -4.05 3.12
N GLN A 648 -8.30 -4.64 2.06
CA GLN A 648 -7.63 -4.81 0.76
C GLN A 648 -7.43 -3.51 -0.02
N LEU A 649 -7.81 -2.34 0.51
CA LEU A 649 -7.47 -1.01 -0.02
C LEU A 649 -5.95 -0.71 -0.02
N GLU A 650 -5.08 -1.73 -0.08
CA GLU A 650 -3.62 -1.71 0.14
C GLU A 650 -2.80 -1.00 -0.96
N SER A 651 -3.41 -0.42 -2.00
CA SER A 651 -2.66 0.50 -2.86
C SER A 651 -2.41 1.79 -2.09
N ILE A 652 -1.14 2.12 -1.85
CA ILE A 652 -0.73 3.45 -1.38
C ILE A 652 -1.25 4.44 -2.43
N ASP A 653 -2.04 5.41 -1.99
CA ASP A 653 -2.54 6.47 -2.85
C ASP A 653 -1.38 7.11 -3.60
N ILE A 654 -1.59 7.45 -4.87
CA ILE A 654 -0.59 8.19 -5.65
C ILE A 654 -0.49 9.58 -5.01
N ALA A 655 0.64 9.86 -4.39
CA ALA A 655 1.08 11.19 -4.01
C ALA A 655 2.04 11.68 -5.10
N GLY A 656 2.19 12.99 -5.25
CA GLY A 656 3.13 13.51 -6.25
C GLY A 656 2.52 14.27 -7.41
N ASP A 657 1.19 14.30 -7.52
CA ASP A 657 0.47 14.90 -8.66
C ASP A 657 -0.36 16.09 -8.18
N GLY A 658 -0.40 17.20 -8.92
CA GLY A 658 -1.31 18.30 -8.62
C GLY A 658 -2.71 18.00 -9.14
N VAL A 659 -3.74 18.15 -8.30
CA VAL A 659 -5.14 18.00 -8.72
C VAL A 659 -5.97 19.26 -8.45
N VAL A 660 -6.91 19.54 -9.35
CA VAL A 660 -8.00 20.49 -9.13
C VAL A 660 -9.31 19.72 -9.26
N GLU A 661 -10.15 19.83 -8.24
CA GLU A 661 -11.38 19.07 -8.14
C GLU A 661 -12.58 19.98 -7.89
N GLY A 662 -13.75 19.48 -8.24
CA GLY A 662 -15.03 20.11 -7.91
C GLY A 662 -16.10 19.04 -7.84
N SER A 663 -17.09 19.22 -6.96
CA SER A 663 -18.17 18.26 -6.78
C SER A 663 -19.53 18.92 -6.62
N ILE A 664 -20.58 18.19 -6.97
CA ILE A 664 -21.97 18.59 -6.71
C ILE A 664 -22.74 17.41 -6.13
N PHE A 665 -23.69 17.71 -5.26
CA PHE A 665 -24.72 16.75 -4.90
C PHE A 665 -25.77 16.66 -6.00
N VAL A 666 -26.25 15.45 -6.27
CA VAL A 666 -27.32 15.21 -7.25
C VAL A 666 -28.49 14.54 -6.56
N SER A 667 -29.66 15.16 -6.69
CA SER A 667 -30.86 14.77 -5.96
C SER A 667 -31.38 13.41 -6.42
N GLU A 668 -32.02 12.70 -5.49
CA GLU A 668 -32.75 11.47 -5.81
C GLU A 668 -33.86 11.74 -6.84
N ALA A 669 -34.49 12.92 -6.78
CA ALA A 669 -35.52 13.32 -7.72
C ALA A 669 -35.02 13.38 -9.16
N LEU A 670 -33.79 13.86 -9.39
CA LEU A 670 -33.18 13.83 -10.72
C LEU A 670 -32.91 12.39 -11.17
N HIS A 671 -32.32 11.56 -10.32
CA HIS A 671 -32.04 10.16 -10.67
C HIS A 671 -33.29 9.33 -10.97
N GLN A 672 -34.42 9.68 -10.34
CA GLN A 672 -35.72 9.04 -10.58
C GLN A 672 -36.45 9.59 -11.81
N ALA A 673 -36.04 10.75 -12.34
CA ALA A 673 -36.61 11.30 -13.57
C ALA A 673 -36.28 10.38 -14.76
N ALA A 674 -37.22 10.27 -15.71
CA ALA A 674 -37.06 9.38 -16.86
C ALA A 674 -35.83 9.70 -17.72
N ASP A 675 -35.44 10.97 -17.77
CA ASP A 675 -34.29 11.53 -18.48
C ASP A 675 -33.12 11.89 -17.54
N GLY A 676 -33.18 11.52 -16.26
CA GLY A 676 -32.17 11.86 -15.26
C GLY A 676 -30.75 11.40 -15.63
N PRO A 677 -30.55 10.10 -15.88
CA PRO A 677 -29.27 9.57 -16.34
C PRO A 677 -28.75 10.22 -17.63
N GLU A 678 -29.66 10.54 -18.57
CA GLU A 678 -29.33 11.26 -19.80
C GLU A 678 -28.80 12.66 -19.50
N ARG A 679 -29.48 13.44 -18.66
CA ARG A 679 -29.07 14.79 -18.28
C ARG A 679 -27.71 14.79 -17.59
N LEU A 680 -27.47 13.83 -16.69
CA LEU A 680 -26.20 13.70 -15.98
C LEU A 680 -25.06 13.41 -16.96
N VAL A 681 -25.26 12.45 -17.86
CA VAL A 681 -24.26 12.12 -18.89
C VAL A 681 -24.07 13.25 -19.90
N ASP A 682 -25.12 13.97 -20.28
CA ASP A 682 -25.02 15.13 -21.18
C ASP A 682 -24.17 16.26 -20.57
N VAL A 683 -24.36 16.57 -19.28
CA VAL A 683 -23.53 17.55 -18.57
C VAL A 683 -22.08 17.08 -18.44
N LEU A 684 -21.86 15.83 -18.02
CA LEU A 684 -20.49 15.29 -17.89
C LEU A 684 -19.78 15.20 -19.24
N SER A 685 -20.44 14.75 -20.30
CA SER A 685 -19.82 14.61 -21.62
C SER A 685 -19.41 15.94 -22.27
N ARG A 686 -20.02 17.06 -21.83
CA ARG A 686 -19.65 18.43 -22.22
C ARG A 686 -18.50 19.00 -21.37
N SER A 687 -18.14 18.34 -20.28
CA SER A 687 -17.02 18.75 -19.42
C SER A 687 -15.68 18.56 -20.14
N HIS A 688 -14.70 19.38 -19.79
CA HIS A 688 -13.35 19.22 -20.30
C HIS A 688 -12.64 18.08 -19.57
N PHE A 689 -12.01 17.16 -20.31
CA PHE A 689 -11.16 16.11 -19.77
C PHE A 689 -9.85 16.04 -20.54
N GLY A 690 -8.78 16.52 -19.91
CA GLY A 690 -7.41 16.31 -20.34
C GLY A 690 -6.95 14.85 -20.13
N PRO A 691 -5.74 14.50 -20.59
CA PRO A 691 -5.20 13.16 -20.43
C PRO A 691 -5.10 12.75 -18.96
N GLY A 692 -5.79 11.67 -18.59
CA GLY A 692 -5.81 11.13 -17.23
C GLY A 692 -6.84 11.78 -16.32
N ASP A 693 -7.60 12.79 -16.76
CA ASP A 693 -8.69 13.37 -15.97
C ASP A 693 -9.83 12.36 -15.79
N ASP A 694 -10.54 12.46 -14.67
CA ASP A 694 -11.64 11.56 -14.36
C ASP A 694 -12.87 12.28 -13.80
N ALA A 695 -13.99 11.58 -13.88
CA ALA A 695 -15.18 11.91 -13.12
C ALA A 695 -15.60 10.70 -12.29
N GLY A 696 -16.16 10.98 -11.12
CA GLY A 696 -16.73 9.94 -10.27
C GLY A 696 -18.14 10.26 -9.83
N ILE A 697 -18.93 9.21 -9.66
CA ILE A 697 -20.33 9.28 -9.24
C ILE A 697 -20.50 8.27 -8.12
N LEU A 698 -20.54 8.74 -6.89
CA LEU A 698 -20.70 7.88 -5.72
C LEU A 698 -22.16 7.86 -5.28
N LEU A 699 -22.71 6.66 -5.07
CA LEU A 699 -23.99 6.46 -4.41
C LEU A 699 -23.89 6.88 -2.93
N THR A 700 -24.71 7.83 -2.50
CA THR A 700 -24.76 8.32 -1.12
C THR A 700 -26.01 7.80 -0.40
N GLY A 701 -27.21 8.08 -0.93
CA GLY A 701 -28.56 7.82 -0.41
C GLY A 701 -28.76 6.94 0.84
N GLY A 702 -29.70 6.00 0.77
CA GLY A 702 -29.98 4.99 1.79
C GLY A 702 -30.06 5.55 3.21
N GLN A 703 -29.18 5.06 4.09
CA GLN A 703 -29.12 5.50 5.48
C GLN A 703 -28.72 6.97 5.65
N VAL A 704 -27.96 7.55 4.72
CA VAL A 704 -27.64 9.00 4.75
C VAL A 704 -28.93 9.82 4.67
N LYS A 705 -29.84 9.45 3.76
CA LYS A 705 -31.15 10.09 3.62
C LYS A 705 -32.04 9.84 4.84
N ASP A 706 -32.10 8.60 5.30
CA ASP A 706 -32.96 8.22 6.44
C ASP A 706 -32.51 8.83 7.77
N ASN A 707 -31.27 9.32 7.85
CA ASN A 707 -30.80 10.10 8.99
C ASN A 707 -31.43 11.52 9.05
N ARG A 708 -32.20 11.94 8.05
CA ARG A 708 -32.95 13.21 8.07
C ARG A 708 -33.85 13.29 9.31
N GLY A 709 -33.66 14.34 10.10
CA GLY A 709 -34.45 14.56 11.33
C GLY A 709 -34.18 13.57 12.46
N VAL A 710 -33.22 12.64 12.27
CA VAL A 710 -32.80 11.67 13.28
C VAL A 710 -31.40 12.01 13.81
N VAL A 711 -30.48 12.37 12.90
CA VAL A 711 -29.10 12.73 13.24
C VAL A 711 -28.87 14.19 12.87
N ASP A 712 -28.64 15.05 13.87
CA ASP A 712 -28.30 16.46 13.67
C ASP A 712 -26.78 16.62 13.53
N THR A 713 -26.35 17.13 12.36
CA THR A 713 -24.95 17.34 12.00
C THR A 713 -24.82 18.67 11.28
N ALA A 714 -23.67 19.33 11.37
CA ALA A 714 -23.38 20.55 10.62
C ALA A 714 -23.25 20.36 9.10
N SER A 715 -23.16 19.11 8.62
CA SER A 715 -23.14 18.78 7.20
C SER A 715 -24.30 19.44 6.45
N ARG A 716 -24.09 19.86 5.20
CA ARG A 716 -25.13 20.46 4.35
C ARG A 716 -26.39 19.59 4.30
N PRO A 717 -27.61 20.17 4.41
CA PRO A 717 -28.86 19.41 4.32
C PRO A 717 -29.01 18.56 3.06
N SER A 718 -28.41 18.96 1.94
CA SER A 718 -28.45 18.21 0.67
C SER A 718 -27.85 16.82 0.72
N TRP A 719 -26.98 16.52 1.69
CA TRP A 719 -26.58 15.13 1.95
C TRP A 719 -27.79 14.21 2.12
N ARG A 720 -28.88 14.74 2.71
CA ARG A 720 -30.11 13.99 2.98
C ARG A 720 -31.05 13.90 1.77
N ASP A 721 -30.85 14.74 0.74
CA ASP A 721 -31.64 14.73 -0.51
C ASP A 721 -30.92 14.06 -1.68
N ALA A 722 -29.59 13.96 -1.59
CA ALA A 722 -28.75 13.44 -2.65
C ALA A 722 -28.81 11.92 -2.74
N LEU A 723 -29.00 11.42 -3.96
CA LEU A 723 -28.74 10.01 -4.27
C LEU A 723 -27.28 9.78 -4.65
N SER A 724 -26.62 10.78 -5.23
CA SER A 724 -25.19 10.67 -5.52
C SER A 724 -24.41 11.95 -5.28
N LEU A 725 -23.12 11.80 -5.00
CA LEU A 725 -22.11 12.85 -5.14
C LEU A 725 -21.39 12.66 -6.48
N VAL A 726 -21.36 13.70 -7.31
CA VAL A 726 -20.62 13.72 -8.57
C VAL A 726 -19.40 14.62 -8.40
N TRP A 727 -18.21 14.14 -8.76
CA TRP A 727 -17.02 14.98 -8.85
C TRP A 727 -16.35 14.86 -10.21
N VAL A 728 -15.59 15.89 -10.54
CA VAL A 728 -14.63 15.92 -11.65
C VAL A 728 -13.26 16.24 -11.08
N ARG A 729 -12.23 15.57 -11.60
CA ARG A 729 -10.85 15.73 -11.20
C ARG A 729 -9.99 15.99 -12.41
N TRP A 730 -9.31 17.13 -12.37
CA TRP A 730 -8.32 17.51 -13.35
C TRP A 730 -6.92 17.32 -12.78
N ARG A 731 -6.11 16.55 -13.50
CA ARG A 731 -4.71 16.28 -13.15
C ARG A 731 -3.81 17.26 -13.88
N MET A 732 -2.88 17.80 -13.12
CA MET A 732 -1.88 18.74 -13.63
C MET A 732 -0.61 17.97 -13.96
N SER A 733 0.22 18.55 -14.82
CA SER A 733 1.58 18.01 -15.04
C SER A 733 2.36 18.01 -13.73
N SER A 734 3.39 17.17 -13.61
CA SER A 734 4.23 17.06 -12.41
C SER A 734 5.05 18.31 -12.04
N SER A 735 5.03 19.35 -12.89
CA SER A 735 5.67 20.65 -12.64
C SER A 735 4.92 21.76 -13.42
N PRO A 736 3.66 22.07 -13.05
CA PRO A 736 2.84 23.02 -13.80
C PRO A 736 3.30 24.46 -13.50
N SER A 737 3.31 25.32 -14.52
CA SER A 737 3.65 26.73 -14.29
C SER A 737 2.58 27.44 -13.44
N PRO A 738 2.87 28.60 -12.79
CA PRO A 738 1.87 29.29 -11.99
C PRO A 738 0.72 29.83 -12.86
N ALA A 739 0.98 30.06 -14.14
CA ALA A 739 -0.03 30.45 -15.11
C ALA A 739 -0.99 29.29 -15.42
N ASP A 740 -0.48 28.08 -15.64
CA ASP A 740 -1.31 26.88 -15.83
C ASP A 740 -2.15 26.62 -14.59
N GLN A 741 -1.50 26.70 -13.43
CA GLN A 741 -2.12 26.61 -12.11
C GLN A 741 -3.34 27.51 -11.95
N ARG A 742 -3.19 28.81 -12.24
CA ARG A 742 -4.32 29.76 -12.26
C ARG A 742 -5.37 29.41 -13.31
N ALA A 743 -4.96 28.95 -14.49
CA ALA A 743 -5.90 28.59 -15.55
C ALA A 743 -6.77 27.38 -15.17
N TYR A 744 -6.19 26.35 -14.53
CA TYR A 744 -6.94 25.21 -14.01
C TYR A 744 -7.96 25.64 -12.96
N GLY A 745 -7.54 26.42 -11.95
CA GLY A 745 -8.44 26.94 -10.92
C GLY A 745 -9.55 27.82 -11.51
N TRP A 746 -9.19 28.79 -12.34
CA TRP A 746 -10.15 29.68 -13.01
C TRP A 746 -11.15 28.91 -13.86
N ASN A 747 -10.71 27.93 -14.66
CA ASN A 747 -11.62 27.13 -15.49
C ASN A 747 -12.51 26.22 -14.65
N MET A 748 -12.02 25.70 -13.52
CA MET A 748 -12.85 24.94 -12.57
C MET A 748 -13.99 25.82 -12.06
N THR A 749 -13.66 27.01 -11.56
CA THR A 749 -14.63 27.97 -10.99
C THR A 749 -15.59 28.55 -12.02
N MET A 750 -15.08 28.98 -13.18
CA MET A 750 -15.84 29.81 -14.12
C MET A 750 -16.54 29.03 -15.22
N VAL A 751 -16.15 27.78 -15.46
CA VAL A 751 -16.70 26.96 -16.55
C VAL A 751 -17.25 25.64 -16.03
N GLN A 752 -16.41 24.87 -15.34
CA GLN A 752 -16.75 23.50 -14.97
C GLN A 752 -17.82 23.43 -13.88
N MET A 753 -17.66 24.18 -12.79
CA MET A 753 -18.64 24.21 -11.70
C MET A 753 -20.01 24.77 -12.13
N PRO A 754 -20.10 25.88 -12.90
CA PRO A 754 -21.38 26.33 -13.46
C PRO A 754 -22.05 25.30 -14.38
N LEU A 755 -21.26 24.57 -15.19
CA LEU A 755 -21.78 23.49 -16.02
C LEU A 755 -22.36 22.36 -15.17
N LEU A 756 -21.64 21.91 -14.13
CA LEU A 756 -22.14 20.89 -13.20
C LEU A 756 -23.40 21.38 -12.48
N ARG A 757 -23.39 22.60 -11.94
CA ARG A 757 -24.55 23.20 -11.25
C ARG A 757 -25.78 23.35 -12.15
N SER A 758 -25.61 23.47 -13.47
CA SER A 758 -26.73 23.51 -14.42
C SER A 758 -27.51 22.19 -14.54
N LEU A 759 -27.01 21.11 -13.92
CA LEU A 759 -27.62 19.79 -14.01
C LEU A 759 -29.05 19.75 -13.44
N GLU A 760 -29.33 20.46 -12.36
CA GLU A 760 -30.67 20.59 -11.78
C GLU A 760 -30.93 21.97 -11.17
N ASP A 761 -32.17 22.42 -11.20
CA ASP A 761 -32.56 23.76 -10.68
C ASP A 761 -32.54 23.84 -9.14
N ARG A 762 -32.42 22.70 -8.46
CA ARG A 762 -32.38 22.66 -6.99
C ARG A 762 -30.99 23.06 -6.52
N ASP A 763 -30.96 23.87 -5.47
CA ASP A 763 -29.73 24.20 -4.78
C ASP A 763 -29.22 23.01 -3.96
N MET A 764 -28.38 22.20 -4.59
CA MET A 764 -27.80 20.99 -3.99
C MET A 764 -26.44 21.24 -3.33
N GLY A 765 -25.73 22.30 -3.72
CA GLY A 765 -24.40 22.63 -3.20
C GLY A 765 -23.30 21.62 -3.52
N THR A 766 -22.20 21.73 -2.79
CA THR A 766 -20.91 21.07 -3.05
C THR A 766 -20.43 20.35 -1.79
N TYR A 767 -19.70 19.23 -1.94
CA TYR A 767 -19.01 18.61 -0.80
C TYR A 767 -17.69 19.34 -0.51
N LEU A 768 -17.60 19.96 0.67
CA LEU A 768 -16.49 20.86 1.04
C LEU A 768 -15.08 20.26 0.99
N ASN A 769 -14.93 18.93 1.11
CA ASN A 769 -13.60 18.29 1.03
C ASN A 769 -13.20 17.91 -0.41
N ILE A 770 -14.13 17.99 -1.37
CA ILE A 770 -13.87 17.81 -2.81
C ILE A 770 -14.52 18.99 -3.52
N ALA A 771 -14.00 20.18 -3.27
CA ALA A 771 -14.61 21.43 -3.67
C ALA A 771 -13.67 22.27 -4.53
N ASP A 772 -14.29 23.16 -5.30
CA ASP A 772 -13.58 24.16 -6.08
C ASP A 772 -12.69 25.02 -5.17
N PRO A 773 -11.37 25.08 -5.43
CA PRO A 773 -10.44 25.91 -4.67
C PRO A 773 -10.75 27.41 -4.74
N GLY A 774 -11.47 27.86 -5.77
CA GLY A 774 -11.85 29.25 -6.02
C GLY A 774 -13.30 29.60 -5.67
N GLU A 775 -14.02 28.73 -4.95
CA GLU A 775 -15.46 28.88 -4.71
C GLU A 775 -15.83 30.24 -4.07
N PRO A 776 -16.46 31.16 -4.81
CA PRO A 776 -16.74 32.51 -4.31
C PRO A 776 -17.85 32.58 -3.26
N ASN A 777 -18.74 31.58 -3.21
CA ASN A 777 -19.89 31.53 -2.29
C ASN A 777 -19.81 30.33 -1.35
N PHE A 778 -18.61 30.05 -0.85
CA PHE A 778 -18.30 28.83 -0.09
C PHE A 778 -19.22 28.62 1.12
N GLN A 779 -19.65 29.70 1.79
CA GLN A 779 -20.57 29.62 2.93
C GLN A 779 -21.86 28.88 2.57
N HIS A 780 -22.46 29.29 1.45
CA HIS A 780 -23.72 28.75 0.97
C HIS A 780 -23.53 27.37 0.31
N GLU A 781 -22.47 27.21 -0.49
CA GLU A 781 -22.22 25.98 -1.21
C GLU A 781 -21.88 24.81 -0.27
N TYR A 782 -21.12 25.06 0.79
CA TYR A 782 -20.63 24.01 1.69
C TYR A 782 -21.61 23.70 2.83
N TRP A 783 -22.33 24.70 3.34
CA TRP A 783 -23.18 24.53 4.53
C TRP A 783 -24.62 25.01 4.34
N GLY A 784 -24.89 25.87 3.36
CA GLY A 784 -26.23 26.41 3.12
C GLY A 784 -26.80 27.09 4.38
N GLU A 785 -28.00 26.68 4.79
CA GLU A 785 -28.67 27.22 5.98
C GLU A 785 -27.91 26.98 7.30
N ASN A 786 -27.02 26.00 7.36
CA ASN A 786 -26.25 25.70 8.58
C ASN A 786 -25.16 26.75 8.87
N TYR A 787 -24.78 27.58 7.90
CA TYR A 787 -23.66 28.52 8.04
C TYR A 787 -23.84 29.50 9.21
N ALA A 788 -25.05 30.07 9.36
CA ALA A 788 -25.30 31.05 10.42
C ALA A 788 -25.15 30.46 11.83
N ARG A 789 -25.47 29.16 12.01
CA ARG A 789 -25.26 28.45 13.29
C ARG A 789 -23.78 28.14 13.50
N LEU A 790 -23.10 27.65 12.46
CA LEU A 790 -21.66 27.40 12.48
C LEU A 790 -20.87 28.65 12.83
N TRP A 791 -21.21 29.79 12.22
CA TRP A 791 -20.59 31.07 12.49
C TRP A 791 -20.71 31.50 13.95
N ARG A 792 -21.91 31.35 14.54
CA ARG A 792 -22.11 31.67 15.96
C ARG A 792 -21.24 30.81 16.87
N ILE A 793 -21.14 29.51 16.58
CA ILE A 793 -20.32 28.58 17.34
C ILE A 793 -18.83 28.92 17.17
N LYS A 794 -18.40 29.27 15.96
CA LYS A 794 -17.04 29.77 15.69
C LYS A 794 -16.71 30.97 16.57
N GLN A 795 -17.62 31.94 16.67
CA GLN A 795 -17.43 33.12 17.52
C GLN A 795 -17.35 32.80 19.02
N GLU A 796 -18.06 31.76 19.47
CA GLU A 796 -18.04 31.31 20.88
C GLU A 796 -16.74 30.58 21.24
N TRP A 797 -16.23 29.73 20.35
CA TRP A 797 -15.06 28.88 20.62
C TRP A 797 -13.74 29.44 20.10
N ASP A 798 -13.79 30.39 19.17
CA ASP A 798 -12.61 31.00 18.54
C ASP A 798 -12.95 32.36 17.89
N GLY A 799 -13.52 33.28 18.66
CA GLY A 799 -13.86 34.64 18.18
C GLY A 799 -12.64 35.52 17.85
N ASP A 800 -11.47 35.18 18.39
CA ASP A 800 -10.22 35.85 18.05
C ASP A 800 -9.63 35.34 16.71
N GLY A 801 -10.12 34.21 16.19
CA GLY A 801 -9.71 33.63 14.92
C GLY A 801 -8.32 33.00 14.96
N MET A 802 -8.04 32.20 15.97
CA MET A 802 -6.81 31.41 16.11
C MET A 802 -6.69 30.31 15.04
N PHE A 803 -7.82 29.70 14.67
CA PHE A 803 -7.91 28.60 13.73
C PHE A 803 -8.58 29.07 12.43
N ILE A 804 -7.77 29.45 11.44
CA ILE A 804 -8.25 29.93 10.15
C ILE A 804 -7.79 28.96 9.06
N VAL A 805 -8.72 28.55 8.21
CA VAL A 805 -8.45 27.75 7.01
C VAL A 805 -9.16 28.38 5.83
N LYS A 806 -8.57 28.30 4.63
CA LYS A 806 -9.19 28.80 3.40
C LYS A 806 -10.59 28.16 3.22
N HIS A 807 -11.57 29.01 2.94
CA HIS A 807 -13.00 28.65 2.84
C HIS A 807 -13.53 27.88 4.06
N GLY A 808 -12.96 28.12 5.24
CA GLY A 808 -13.48 27.67 6.52
C GLY A 808 -14.54 28.64 7.06
N VAL A 809 -15.35 28.16 8.01
CA VAL A 809 -16.30 29.02 8.73
C VAL A 809 -15.55 30.17 9.39
N GLY A 810 -15.91 31.41 9.04
CA GLY A 810 -15.29 32.63 9.56
C GLY A 810 -14.06 33.12 8.82
N SER A 811 -13.62 32.43 7.76
CA SER A 811 -12.45 32.84 6.99
C SER A 811 -12.65 34.14 6.21
N GLU A 812 -13.89 34.56 5.96
CA GLU A 812 -14.24 35.81 5.29
C GLU A 812 -13.91 37.07 6.09
N GLU A 813 -13.68 36.96 7.40
CA GLU A 813 -13.19 38.08 8.21
C GLU A 813 -11.69 38.33 8.03
N TRP A 814 -11.01 37.48 7.24
CA TRP A 814 -9.58 37.50 7.04
C TRP A 814 -9.24 37.62 5.56
N ASP A 815 -8.03 38.10 5.27
CA ASP A 815 -7.48 38.08 3.93
C ASP A 815 -7.36 36.62 3.42
N GLU A 816 -7.07 36.45 2.14
CA GLU A 816 -7.00 35.11 1.52
C GLU A 816 -5.99 34.20 2.23
N GLU A 817 -4.98 34.80 2.86
CA GLU A 817 -3.97 34.12 3.64
C GLU A 817 -4.32 33.96 5.11
N GLY A 818 -5.46 34.42 5.63
CA GLY A 818 -5.76 34.28 7.05
C GLY A 818 -4.74 34.95 7.98
N LEU A 819 -4.03 35.98 7.50
CA LEU A 819 -2.99 36.71 8.24
C LEU A 819 -3.53 38.01 8.82
N CYS A 820 -4.31 38.77 8.04
CA CYS A 820 -4.88 40.04 8.45
C CYS A 820 -6.40 40.01 8.45
N ARG A 821 -7.04 40.65 9.44
CA ARG A 821 -8.49 40.86 9.42
C ARG A 821 -8.88 41.91 8.37
N VAL A 822 -9.88 41.60 7.55
CA VAL A 822 -10.46 42.51 6.57
C VAL A 822 -11.44 43.42 7.30
N ARG A 823 -11.15 44.73 7.32
CA ARG A 823 -11.97 45.74 8.01
C ARG A 823 -12.99 46.39 7.12
#